data_AF-A0A5C3DUP7-F1
#
_entry.id   AF-A0A5C3DUP7-F1
#
_cell.length_a   1.000
_cell.length_b   1.000
_cell.length_c   1.000
_cell.angle_alpha   90.00
_cell.angle_beta   90.00
_cell.angle_gamma   90.00
#
_symmetry.space_group_name_H-M   'P 1'
#
loop_
_entity.id
_entity.type
_entity.pdbx_description
1 polymer ?
#
loop_
_entity_poly.entity_id
_entity_poly.type
_entity_poly.pdbx_seq_one_letter_code
_entity_poly.pdbx_strand_id
1 'polypeptide(L)'
;MRSSSLGHHWLARWAFSLSLALATALIIHFVRIYPWHRLFLDESTNLLLEHLPVVPISQDGSCFRPPESASTSKDTLFATPIGSLDRLELDDHTCFQYASRFEPFLAPAWNNTYIAKAQGRIGLQDVASITTDLIWYANLLAEHEPHHYPHTNWSDPTLLHACPTPQNKTSQPTEANTTDKPRLAFVLRCYQDFSWSQDDILHLRALIWELRTADLPFDIDVHLLLEVKDASSHVSMFTEPGRRQILRGSLPIEFWPLVTLWSEKEMILRYSLYGDFRAGIQAAGSYRGCLLPLQRFAVDHPEYDNLINWELDTRFTHTYDKLIKSLFKYAHKASTQTYTQWLVHGLDPQTPSDTDGKCKNQSPDVVVFSPVRNPQNSDWYWEYDVQGFPAMQFAPRAASVGTNLWLSRRALLTMENVTADQHKSLFCEAMAPSIAIQSASKYADPIPAGPDQCTEQLKLVHYPHPVAYRYQASPSKLDQLLNPTHAVLSKANEETLKDTSYYYTSTIAGEIYKQWRTQPEACIMPLLLHPIKGLKSASAASHSKTFLQNWFGGTSKPSLCASSDSNQCTVKLVADIERYTGRKFDAGGEKSLFRWDLERPRYISKRDWIMNSSTRSLVYTIVVCLLVASLVQLVIGRFIFRKARLPHSEYIPLATDS
;
A
#
# COMPACT_ATOMS: atom_id res chain seq x y z
N MET A 1 -5.79 49.59 53.99
CA MET A 1 -6.16 48.77 52.81
C MET A 1 -5.59 49.42 51.55
N ARG A 2 -4.51 48.87 50.96
CA ARG A 2 -3.98 49.22 49.61
C ARG A 2 -2.79 48.30 49.27
N SER A 3 -3.04 47.09 48.76
CA SER A 3 -1.98 46.17 48.28
C SER A 3 -2.46 45.14 47.25
N SER A 4 -3.74 44.75 47.27
CA SER A 4 -4.30 43.70 46.39
C SER A 4 -4.38 44.07 44.90
N SER A 5 -4.44 45.35 44.54
CA SER A 5 -4.61 45.79 43.13
C SER A 5 -3.35 45.68 42.28
N LEU A 6 -2.16 45.90 42.85
CA LEU A 6 -0.90 45.78 42.08
C LEU A 6 -0.70 44.36 41.57
N GLY A 7 -0.96 43.34 42.40
CA GLY A 7 -0.83 41.93 42.02
C GLY A 7 -1.75 41.56 40.84
N HIS A 8 -3.00 42.05 40.84
CA HIS A 8 -3.94 41.80 39.75
C HIS A 8 -3.50 42.44 38.43
N HIS A 9 -3.01 43.68 38.44
CA HIS A 9 -2.47 44.31 37.24
C HIS A 9 -1.19 43.63 36.73
N TRP A 10 -0.34 43.12 37.63
CA TRP A 10 0.86 42.37 37.23
C TRP A 10 0.48 41.03 36.58
N LEU A 11 -0.39 40.25 37.22
CA LEU A 11 -0.90 38.98 36.68
C LEU A 11 -1.61 39.16 35.33
N ALA A 12 -2.43 40.20 35.18
CA ALA A 12 -3.11 40.51 33.91
C ALA A 12 -2.12 40.84 32.78
N ARG A 13 -1.06 41.61 33.06
CA ARG A 13 -0.01 41.92 32.07
C ARG A 13 0.81 40.68 31.70
N TRP A 14 1.13 39.81 32.65
CA TRP A 14 1.82 38.55 32.38
C TRP A 14 0.94 37.58 31.58
N ALA A 15 -0.34 37.44 31.92
CA ALA A 15 -1.29 36.62 31.17
C ALA A 15 -1.45 37.12 29.73
N PHE A 16 -1.56 38.45 29.51
CA PHE A 16 -1.58 39.04 28.18
C PHE A 16 -0.29 38.78 27.39
N SER A 17 0.88 39.04 27.97
CA SER A 17 2.18 38.78 27.32
C SER A 17 2.38 37.30 26.97
N LEU A 18 1.98 36.38 27.85
CA LEU A 18 2.03 34.94 27.60
C LEU A 18 1.06 34.51 26.50
N SER A 19 -0.15 35.08 26.48
CA SER A 19 -1.16 34.82 25.45
C SER A 19 -0.72 35.32 24.08
N LEU A 20 -0.10 36.50 24.02
CA LEU A 20 0.49 37.06 22.81
C LEU A 20 1.69 36.22 22.33
N ALA A 21 2.56 35.77 23.25
CA ALA A 21 3.68 34.89 22.91
C ALA A 21 3.19 33.54 22.36
N LEU A 22 2.16 32.94 22.97
CA LEU A 22 1.51 31.71 22.48
C LEU A 22 0.86 31.91 21.11
N ALA A 23 0.12 32.99 20.91
CA ALA A 23 -0.50 33.31 19.62
C ALA A 23 0.56 33.51 18.52
N THR A 24 1.62 34.27 18.80
CA THR A 24 2.74 34.48 17.86
C THR A 24 3.49 33.16 17.57
N ALA A 25 3.72 32.32 18.58
CA ALA A 25 4.36 31.01 18.39
C ALA A 25 3.49 30.08 17.53
N LEU A 26 2.17 30.05 17.77
CA LEU A 26 1.22 29.29 16.95
C LEU A 26 1.18 29.80 15.51
N ILE A 27 1.13 31.12 15.30
CA ILE A 27 1.17 31.72 13.96
C ILE A 27 2.47 31.35 13.23
N ILE A 28 3.64 31.45 13.89
CA ILE A 28 4.93 31.05 13.30
C ILE A 28 4.95 29.54 12.98
N HIS A 29 4.37 28.70 13.84
CA HIS A 29 4.29 27.25 13.64
C HIS A 29 3.38 26.89 12.44
N PHE A 30 2.19 27.49 12.35
CA PHE A 30 1.30 27.35 11.20
C PHE A 30 1.95 27.88 9.92
N VAL A 31 2.61 29.04 9.94
CA VAL A 31 3.31 29.61 8.77
C VAL A 31 4.46 28.72 8.30
N ARG A 32 5.10 27.93 9.18
CA ARG A 32 6.18 27.00 8.81
C ARG A 32 5.70 25.63 8.30
N ILE A 33 4.50 25.19 8.70
CA ILE A 33 3.99 23.83 8.42
C ILE A 33 2.87 23.82 7.38
N TYR A 34 2.17 24.94 7.19
CA TYR A 34 1.11 25.01 6.19
C TYR A 34 1.70 24.93 4.76
N PRO A 35 1.17 24.05 3.88
CA PRO A 35 1.63 23.90 2.50
C PRO A 35 1.13 25.06 1.63
N TRP A 36 1.78 26.22 1.75
CA TRP A 36 1.38 27.48 1.11
C TRP A 36 1.24 27.41 -0.41
N HIS A 37 1.92 26.49 -1.09
CA HIS A 37 1.76 26.29 -2.53
C HIS A 37 0.31 26.00 -2.93
N ARG A 38 -0.47 25.33 -2.05
CA ARG A 38 -1.90 25.03 -2.28
C ARG A 38 -2.82 26.25 -2.29
N LEU A 39 -2.32 27.45 -1.98
CA LEU A 39 -3.06 28.72 -2.03
C LEU A 39 -2.59 29.66 -3.16
N PHE A 40 -1.46 29.37 -3.81
CA PHE A 40 -0.77 30.28 -4.73
C PHE A 40 -0.40 29.65 -6.08
N LEU A 41 -0.61 28.34 -6.25
CA LEU A 41 -0.48 27.64 -7.52
C LEU A 41 -1.83 27.07 -7.93
N ASP A 42 -2.18 27.19 -9.20
CA ASP A 42 -3.38 26.57 -9.77
C ASP A 42 -3.23 25.05 -9.84
N GLU A 43 -4.34 24.31 -9.77
CA GLU A 43 -4.31 22.84 -9.91
C GLU A 43 -4.01 22.42 -11.36
N SER A 44 -3.30 21.31 -11.54
CA SER A 44 -2.98 20.74 -12.85
C SER A 44 -4.24 20.24 -13.55
N THR A 45 -4.72 20.94 -14.58
CA THR A 45 -5.98 20.66 -15.28
C THR A 45 -5.86 19.47 -16.23
N ASN A 46 -5.82 18.26 -15.68
CA ASN A 46 -5.79 16.98 -16.41
C ASN A 46 -4.64 16.84 -17.44
N LEU A 47 -3.55 17.60 -17.29
CA LEU A 47 -2.33 17.61 -18.15
C LEU A 47 -1.46 16.33 -18.02
N LEU A 48 -2.12 15.18 -17.98
CA LEU A 48 -1.58 13.82 -17.80
C LEU A 48 -2.40 12.78 -18.59
N LEU A 49 -3.55 13.17 -19.13
CA LEU A 49 -4.47 12.34 -19.90
C LEU A 49 -4.63 12.97 -21.28
N GLU A 50 -4.33 12.20 -22.33
CA GLU A 50 -4.61 12.57 -23.72
C GLU A 50 -5.91 11.88 -24.17
N HIS A 51 -6.86 12.65 -24.69
CA HIS A 51 -8.16 12.13 -25.14
C HIS A 51 -8.06 11.64 -26.58
N LEU A 52 -7.38 10.51 -26.77
CA LEU A 52 -7.17 9.88 -28.07
C LEU A 52 -8.42 9.08 -28.53
N PRO A 53 -8.65 8.93 -29.85
CA PRO A 53 -9.67 8.03 -30.36
C PRO A 53 -9.51 6.61 -29.80
N VAL A 54 -10.61 5.94 -29.47
CA VAL A 54 -10.58 4.59 -28.89
C VAL A 54 -9.97 3.60 -29.88
N VAL A 55 -8.83 3.01 -29.50
CA VAL A 55 -8.16 1.96 -30.29
C VAL A 55 -8.90 0.64 -30.07
N PRO A 56 -9.32 -0.08 -31.13
CA PRO A 56 -9.98 -1.36 -30.98
C PRO A 56 -9.03 -2.38 -30.35
N ILE A 57 -9.55 -3.15 -29.38
CA ILE A 57 -8.77 -4.19 -28.71
C ILE A 57 -8.41 -5.28 -29.73
N SER A 58 -7.10 -5.56 -29.87
CA SER A 58 -6.60 -6.60 -30.77
C SER A 58 -7.18 -7.95 -30.37
N GLN A 59 -7.90 -8.60 -31.30
CA GLN A 59 -8.59 -9.88 -31.07
C GLN A 59 -7.69 -11.11 -31.31
N ASP A 60 -6.37 -10.96 -31.17
CA ASP A 60 -5.33 -11.98 -31.43
C ASP A 60 -5.26 -13.08 -30.34
N GLY A 61 -6.42 -13.66 -30.02
CA GLY A 61 -6.59 -14.82 -29.15
C GLY A 61 -6.30 -14.58 -27.67
N SER A 62 -6.05 -15.67 -26.93
CA SER A 62 -5.71 -15.66 -25.50
C SER A 62 -4.25 -15.26 -25.24
N CYS A 63 -3.66 -14.41 -26.08
CA CYS A 63 -2.21 -14.24 -26.19
C CYS A 63 -1.83 -12.77 -26.34
N PHE A 64 -2.22 -11.97 -25.35
CA PHE A 64 -2.10 -10.52 -25.40
C PHE A 64 -0.66 -10.04 -25.68
N ARG A 65 -0.52 -9.23 -26.73
CA ARG A 65 0.71 -8.52 -27.11
C ARG A 65 0.51 -7.00 -26.88
N PRO A 66 0.98 -6.44 -25.77
CA PRO A 66 0.74 -5.02 -25.45
C PRO A 66 1.14 -3.99 -26.54
N PRO A 67 2.22 -4.17 -27.32
CA PRO A 67 2.58 -3.21 -28.37
C PRO A 67 1.53 -3.02 -29.46
N GLU A 68 0.62 -3.98 -29.65
CA GLU A 68 -0.43 -3.93 -30.68
C GLU A 68 -1.70 -3.22 -30.21
N SER A 69 -1.84 -2.93 -28.90
CA SER A 69 -3.01 -2.23 -28.33
C SER A 69 -2.68 -0.87 -27.68
N ALA A 70 -1.43 -0.43 -27.79
CA ALA A 70 -1.03 0.92 -27.43
C ALA A 70 -1.55 1.95 -28.44
N SER A 71 -1.92 3.13 -27.96
CA SER A 71 -2.25 4.29 -28.80
C SER A 71 -1.00 5.13 -29.04
N THR A 72 -0.80 5.60 -30.26
CA THR A 72 0.29 6.55 -30.59
C THR A 72 -0.19 7.98 -30.35
N SER A 73 0.49 8.69 -29.46
CA SER A 73 0.32 10.13 -29.24
C SER A 73 0.84 10.92 -30.44
N LYS A 74 0.36 12.16 -30.60
CA LYS A 74 0.95 13.14 -31.55
C LYS A 74 1.59 14.34 -30.84
N ASP A 75 1.27 14.56 -29.57
CA ASP A 75 1.76 15.69 -28.79
C ASP A 75 2.76 15.19 -27.74
N THR A 76 4.05 15.38 -28.00
CA THR A 76 5.16 15.08 -27.06
C THR A 76 5.20 16.03 -25.86
N LEU A 77 4.07 16.63 -25.48
CA LEU A 77 3.95 17.79 -24.60
C LEU A 77 3.35 17.48 -23.22
N PHE A 78 3.13 16.20 -22.90
CA PHE A 78 2.83 15.73 -21.55
C PHE A 78 4.10 15.55 -20.72
N ALA A 79 4.77 16.67 -20.44
CA ALA A 79 5.92 16.70 -19.56
C ALA A 79 5.51 16.31 -18.13
N THR A 80 5.74 15.05 -17.75
CA THR A 80 5.79 14.66 -16.33
C THR A 80 6.90 15.50 -15.68
N PRO A 81 6.56 16.49 -14.82
CA PRO A 81 7.52 17.52 -14.49
C PRO A 81 8.54 17.04 -13.44
N ILE A 82 8.33 15.82 -12.93
CA ILE A 82 9.21 15.06 -12.06
C ILE A 82 9.55 13.73 -12.77
N GLY A 83 10.82 13.33 -12.72
CA GLY A 83 11.35 12.17 -13.45
C GLY A 83 11.76 12.52 -14.88
N SER A 84 12.10 11.50 -15.68
CA SER A 84 12.36 11.64 -17.12
C SER A 84 12.07 10.32 -17.83
N LEU A 85 11.41 10.38 -18.99
CA LEU A 85 11.16 9.21 -19.85
C LEU A 85 12.44 8.87 -20.63
N ASP A 86 13.05 9.87 -21.27
CA ASP A 86 14.23 9.77 -22.12
C ASP A 86 15.49 9.26 -21.39
N ARG A 87 15.76 9.70 -20.15
CA ARG A 87 16.88 9.14 -19.34
C ARG A 87 16.66 7.68 -18.93
N LEU A 88 15.42 7.22 -18.95
CA LEU A 88 15.01 5.88 -18.61
C LEU A 88 14.77 5.00 -19.84
N GLU A 89 14.86 5.57 -21.04
CA GLU A 89 14.55 4.91 -22.32
C GLU A 89 13.14 4.29 -22.32
N LEU A 90 12.20 4.98 -21.66
CA LEU A 90 10.76 4.71 -21.72
C LEU A 90 10.15 5.47 -22.90
N ASP A 91 9.18 4.86 -23.57
CA ASP A 91 8.49 5.42 -24.74
C ASP A 91 7.58 6.60 -24.33
N ASP A 92 7.84 7.79 -24.88
CA ASP A 92 7.05 9.01 -24.71
C ASP A 92 6.13 9.31 -25.91
N HIS A 93 5.96 8.35 -26.82
CA HIS A 93 5.08 8.44 -27.99
C HIS A 93 3.96 7.39 -27.97
N THR A 94 4.02 6.37 -27.09
CA THR A 94 2.92 5.42 -26.90
C THR A 94 2.36 5.39 -25.47
N CYS A 95 1.05 5.17 -25.38
CA CYS A 95 0.28 5.14 -24.15
C CYS A 95 -0.82 4.07 -24.23
N PHE A 96 -1.47 3.78 -23.10
CA PHE A 96 -2.58 2.83 -23.06
C PHE A 96 -3.89 3.50 -22.64
N GLN A 97 -4.97 3.14 -23.33
CA GLN A 97 -6.34 3.24 -22.82
C GLN A 97 -6.60 2.05 -21.89
N TYR A 98 -7.35 2.26 -20.79
CA TYR A 98 -7.53 1.23 -19.76
C TYR A 98 -8.13 -0.08 -20.32
N ALA A 99 -9.14 0.01 -21.18
CA ALA A 99 -9.77 -1.15 -21.81
C ALA A 99 -8.78 -1.95 -22.66
N SER A 100 -8.04 -1.27 -23.54
CA SER A 100 -7.09 -1.87 -24.49
C SER A 100 -5.88 -2.53 -23.82
N ARG A 101 -5.64 -2.26 -22.52
CA ARG A 101 -4.66 -2.99 -21.70
C ARG A 101 -5.27 -4.14 -20.89
N PHE A 102 -6.45 -3.97 -20.29
CA PHE A 102 -6.97 -4.91 -19.30
C PHE A 102 -8.11 -5.83 -19.76
N GLU A 103 -8.81 -5.53 -20.86
CA GLU A 103 -9.83 -6.44 -21.41
C GLU A 103 -9.27 -7.85 -21.72
N PRO A 104 -8.06 -8.00 -22.29
CA PRO A 104 -7.47 -9.32 -22.56
C PRO A 104 -7.17 -10.17 -21.32
N PHE A 105 -7.23 -9.60 -20.11
CA PHE A 105 -7.07 -10.31 -18.84
C PHE A 105 -8.40 -10.64 -18.14
N LEU A 106 -9.54 -10.31 -18.76
CA LEU A 106 -10.87 -10.68 -18.24
C LEU A 106 -11.05 -12.20 -18.14
N ALA A 107 -11.92 -12.60 -17.22
CA ALA A 107 -12.23 -14.00 -16.93
C ALA A 107 -12.56 -14.88 -18.17
N PRO A 108 -13.35 -14.44 -19.17
CA PRO A 108 -13.72 -15.29 -20.30
C PRO A 108 -12.52 -15.69 -21.18
N ALA A 109 -11.56 -14.79 -21.40
CA ALA A 109 -10.41 -15.01 -22.29
C ALA A 109 -9.49 -16.17 -21.83
N TRP A 110 -9.55 -16.50 -20.54
CA TRP A 110 -8.71 -17.52 -19.89
C TRP A 110 -9.51 -18.69 -19.30
N ASN A 111 -10.80 -18.84 -19.69
CA ASN A 111 -11.77 -19.78 -19.10
C ASN A 111 -11.91 -19.66 -17.57
N ASN A 112 -11.54 -18.52 -17.00
CA ASN A 112 -11.35 -18.29 -15.57
C ASN A 112 -12.66 -17.85 -14.90
N THR A 113 -13.70 -18.67 -15.11
CA THR A 113 -15.12 -18.29 -14.90
C THR A 113 -15.67 -18.62 -13.52
N TYR A 114 -14.84 -19.16 -12.62
CA TYR A 114 -15.27 -19.68 -11.32
C TYR A 114 -16.03 -18.66 -10.44
N ILE A 115 -15.62 -17.39 -10.36
CA ILE A 115 -16.33 -16.34 -9.58
C ILE A 115 -17.74 -16.10 -10.15
N ALA A 116 -17.85 -15.85 -11.46
CA ALA A 116 -19.13 -15.58 -12.11
C ALA A 116 -20.09 -16.78 -12.01
N LYS A 117 -19.56 -18.01 -12.11
CA LYS A 117 -20.34 -19.23 -11.89
C LYS A 117 -20.76 -19.43 -10.43
N ALA A 118 -19.94 -19.02 -9.46
CA ALA A 118 -20.31 -19.03 -8.05
C ALA A 118 -21.45 -18.03 -7.77
N GLN A 119 -21.36 -16.80 -8.28
CA GLN A 119 -22.46 -15.83 -8.26
C GLN A 119 -23.73 -16.40 -8.92
N GLY A 120 -23.58 -17.04 -10.08
CA GLY A 120 -24.66 -17.70 -10.80
C GLY A 120 -25.37 -18.78 -9.99
N ARG A 121 -24.61 -19.58 -9.23
CA ARG A 121 -25.15 -20.64 -8.35
C ARG A 121 -26.11 -20.09 -7.30
N ILE A 122 -25.70 -19.05 -6.56
CA ILE A 122 -26.50 -18.46 -5.46
C ILE A 122 -27.47 -17.36 -5.91
N GLY A 123 -27.42 -16.93 -7.18
CA GLY A 123 -28.35 -15.94 -7.74
C GLY A 123 -27.94 -14.49 -7.48
N LEU A 124 -26.63 -14.21 -7.52
CA LEU A 124 -26.03 -12.88 -7.33
C LEU A 124 -25.32 -12.37 -8.59
N GLN A 125 -25.84 -12.70 -9.78
CA GLN A 125 -25.20 -12.39 -11.07
C GLN A 125 -25.08 -10.88 -11.30
N ASP A 126 -26.09 -10.11 -10.89
CA ASP A 126 -26.16 -8.66 -11.06
C ASP A 126 -25.36 -7.87 -9.99
N VAL A 127 -24.75 -8.55 -9.01
CA VAL A 127 -24.00 -7.92 -7.93
C VAL A 127 -22.54 -7.71 -8.36
N ALA A 128 -22.25 -6.54 -8.94
CA ALA A 128 -20.94 -6.21 -9.51
C ALA A 128 -19.76 -6.13 -8.51
N SER A 129 -20.00 -6.18 -7.20
CA SER A 129 -18.94 -6.10 -6.19
C SER A 129 -18.38 -7.47 -5.82
N ILE A 130 -17.12 -7.73 -6.18
CA ILE A 130 -16.33 -8.80 -5.57
C ILE A 130 -16.14 -8.48 -4.07
N THR A 131 -16.29 -9.51 -3.23
CA THR A 131 -16.13 -9.43 -1.77
C THR A 131 -15.29 -10.60 -1.27
N THR A 132 -14.70 -10.47 -0.08
CA THR A 132 -13.95 -11.54 0.60
C THR A 132 -14.75 -12.83 0.74
N ASP A 133 -16.05 -12.73 1.03
CA ASP A 133 -16.94 -13.89 1.16
C ASP A 133 -17.33 -14.51 -0.18
N LEU A 134 -17.46 -13.70 -1.24
CA LEU A 134 -17.65 -14.22 -2.60
C LEU A 134 -16.40 -14.96 -3.08
N ILE A 135 -15.21 -14.40 -2.83
CA ILE A 135 -13.93 -15.08 -3.12
C ILE A 135 -13.86 -16.39 -2.34
N TRP A 136 -14.16 -16.37 -1.04
CA TRP A 136 -14.18 -17.58 -0.20
C TRP A 136 -15.09 -18.67 -0.74
N TYR A 137 -16.32 -18.32 -1.13
CA TYR A 137 -17.28 -19.28 -1.68
C TYR A 137 -16.91 -19.77 -3.09
N ALA A 138 -16.46 -18.87 -3.97
CA ALA A 138 -16.01 -19.23 -5.31
C ALA A 138 -14.78 -20.15 -5.26
N ASN A 139 -13.84 -19.88 -4.35
CA ASN A 139 -12.67 -20.71 -4.10
C ASN A 139 -13.06 -22.09 -3.53
N LEU A 140 -14.03 -22.17 -2.62
CA LEU A 140 -14.55 -23.46 -2.12
C LEU A 140 -15.10 -24.32 -3.26
N LEU A 141 -15.91 -23.73 -4.15
CA LEU A 141 -16.46 -24.45 -5.30
C LEU A 141 -15.37 -24.87 -6.31
N ALA A 142 -14.37 -24.02 -6.53
CA ALA A 142 -13.23 -24.31 -7.40
C ALA A 142 -12.26 -25.38 -6.83
N GLU A 143 -12.12 -25.46 -5.50
CA GLU A 143 -11.32 -26.50 -4.81
C GLU A 143 -11.96 -27.89 -4.94
N HIS A 144 -13.29 -27.99 -4.96
CA HIS A 144 -14.02 -29.27 -4.92
C HIS A 144 -14.67 -29.71 -6.24
N GLU A 145 -15.05 -28.78 -7.13
CA GLU A 145 -15.64 -29.09 -8.44
C GLU A 145 -14.92 -28.30 -9.59
N PRO A 146 -13.59 -28.39 -9.74
CA PRO A 146 -12.79 -27.53 -10.64
C PRO A 146 -13.21 -27.57 -12.12
N HIS A 147 -13.74 -28.70 -12.62
CA HIS A 147 -14.26 -28.77 -13.99
C HIS A 147 -15.54 -27.94 -14.19
N HIS A 148 -16.37 -27.80 -13.14
CA HIS A 148 -17.54 -26.91 -13.16
C HIS A 148 -17.13 -25.45 -12.94
N TYR A 149 -16.15 -25.22 -12.05
CA TYR A 149 -15.64 -23.90 -11.64
C TYR A 149 -14.18 -23.70 -12.08
N PRO A 150 -13.92 -23.61 -13.41
CA PRO A 150 -12.57 -23.50 -13.95
C PRO A 150 -11.94 -22.15 -13.61
N HIS A 151 -10.65 -22.22 -13.29
CA HIS A 151 -9.77 -21.12 -12.96
C HIS A 151 -8.43 -21.35 -13.64
N THR A 152 -7.72 -20.28 -13.96
CA THR A 152 -6.37 -20.33 -14.54
C THR A 152 -5.35 -20.52 -13.40
N ASN A 153 -4.32 -21.36 -13.56
CA ASN A 153 -3.18 -21.33 -12.65
C ASN A 153 -2.09 -20.41 -13.22
N TRP A 154 -1.97 -19.18 -12.72
CA TRP A 154 -0.99 -18.22 -13.25
C TRP A 154 0.48 -18.56 -12.94
N SER A 155 0.76 -19.60 -12.13
CA SER A 155 2.12 -20.15 -11.97
C SER A 155 2.53 -21.12 -13.07
N ASP A 156 1.58 -21.67 -13.83
CA ASP A 156 1.84 -22.73 -14.80
C ASP A 156 2.74 -22.21 -15.94
N PRO A 157 3.89 -22.84 -16.24
CA PRO A 157 4.74 -22.44 -17.36
C PRO A 157 4.15 -22.86 -18.72
N THR A 158 3.27 -23.87 -18.77
CA THR A 158 2.69 -24.36 -20.04
C THR A 158 1.74 -23.35 -20.68
N LEU A 159 1.14 -22.45 -19.89
CA LEU A 159 0.34 -21.31 -20.39
C LEU A 159 1.16 -20.38 -21.29
N LEU A 160 2.46 -20.24 -21.04
CA LEU A 160 3.36 -19.41 -21.86
C LEU A 160 3.61 -20.07 -23.23
N HIS A 161 3.76 -21.41 -23.23
CA HIS A 161 3.97 -22.20 -24.44
C HIS A 161 2.70 -22.42 -25.28
N ALA A 162 1.52 -22.20 -24.70
CA ALA A 162 0.24 -22.28 -25.42
C ALA A 162 0.04 -21.15 -26.45
N CYS A 163 0.87 -20.10 -26.40
CA CYS A 163 0.71 -18.92 -27.25
C CYS A 163 1.60 -18.92 -28.51
N PRO A 164 1.02 -18.73 -29.71
CA PRO A 164 1.78 -18.60 -30.96
C PRO A 164 2.65 -17.33 -30.95
N THR A 165 3.96 -17.50 -30.74
CA THR A 165 4.94 -16.44 -30.97
C THR A 165 5.10 -16.19 -32.48
N PRO A 166 5.06 -14.94 -32.96
CA PRO A 166 5.45 -14.64 -34.33
C PRO A 166 6.95 -14.95 -34.51
N GLN A 167 7.28 -16.04 -35.20
CA GLN A 167 8.65 -16.30 -35.61
C GLN A 167 9.06 -15.25 -36.67
N ASN A 168 9.82 -14.24 -36.24
CA ASN A 168 10.61 -13.41 -37.16
C ASN A 168 11.65 -14.31 -37.84
N LYS A 169 11.35 -14.75 -39.07
CA LYS A 169 12.18 -15.65 -39.89
C LYS A 169 13.41 -14.94 -40.46
N THR A 170 14.26 -14.42 -39.57
CA THR A 170 15.47 -13.67 -39.94
C THR A 170 16.64 -13.89 -38.99
N SER A 171 16.43 -14.44 -37.79
CA SER A 171 17.51 -15.02 -36.97
C SER A 171 17.72 -16.48 -37.34
N GLN A 172 18.94 -16.83 -37.76
CA GLN A 172 19.40 -18.21 -37.75
C GLN A 172 19.46 -18.71 -36.29
N PRO A 173 19.34 -20.03 -36.04
CA PRO A 173 19.57 -20.58 -34.71
C PRO A 173 21.06 -20.52 -34.39
N THR A 174 21.52 -19.38 -33.86
CA THR A 174 22.78 -19.31 -33.10
C THR A 174 22.70 -20.34 -31.98
N GLU A 175 23.75 -21.13 -31.79
CA GLU A 175 23.76 -22.22 -30.81
C GLU A 175 23.39 -21.69 -29.43
N ALA A 176 22.40 -22.33 -28.81
CA ALA A 176 21.91 -21.94 -27.49
C ALA A 176 22.96 -22.31 -26.44
N ASN A 177 23.90 -21.40 -26.18
CA ASN A 177 24.80 -21.49 -25.04
C ASN A 177 23.97 -21.70 -23.77
N THR A 178 24.14 -22.86 -23.14
CA THR A 178 23.41 -23.26 -21.92
C THR A 178 24.00 -22.59 -20.69
N THR A 179 24.07 -21.26 -20.72
CA THR A 179 24.19 -20.43 -19.52
C THR A 179 22.78 -20.21 -18.99
N ASP A 180 22.47 -20.84 -17.85
CA ASP A 180 21.21 -20.60 -17.13
C ASP A 180 21.07 -19.09 -16.88
N LYS A 181 19.89 -18.53 -17.18
CA LYS A 181 19.68 -17.10 -16.96
C LYS A 181 19.65 -16.81 -15.46
N PRO A 182 20.22 -15.67 -15.00
CA PRO A 182 19.98 -15.18 -13.65
C PRO A 182 18.47 -15.09 -13.37
N ARG A 183 18.04 -15.37 -12.13
CA ARG A 183 16.61 -15.36 -11.77
C ARG A 183 16.28 -14.17 -10.88
N LEU A 184 15.09 -13.60 -11.11
CA LEU A 184 14.52 -12.52 -10.30
C LEU A 184 13.17 -12.93 -9.72
N ALA A 185 12.99 -12.72 -8.41
CA ALA A 185 11.67 -12.85 -7.78
C ALA A 185 10.98 -11.48 -7.68
N PHE A 186 9.86 -11.30 -8.36
CA PHE A 186 8.99 -10.13 -8.18
C PHE A 186 8.01 -10.40 -7.04
N VAL A 187 8.30 -9.88 -5.85
CA VAL A 187 7.62 -10.20 -4.59
C VAL A 187 6.60 -9.10 -4.24
N LEU A 188 5.34 -9.39 -4.54
CA LEU A 188 4.17 -8.59 -4.16
C LEU A 188 3.80 -8.83 -2.70
N ARG A 189 3.82 -7.79 -1.87
CA ARG A 189 3.37 -7.90 -0.48
C ARG A 189 1.84 -7.90 -0.40
N CYS A 190 1.26 -8.93 0.20
CA CYS A 190 -0.17 -9.05 0.46
C CYS A 190 -0.42 -9.24 1.97
N TYR A 191 -1.66 -9.03 2.43
CA TYR A 191 -2.05 -9.31 3.80
C TYR A 191 -3.42 -9.96 3.89
N GLN A 192 -3.62 -10.79 4.92
CA GLN A 192 -4.91 -11.38 5.26
C GLN A 192 -5.96 -10.28 5.46
N ASP A 193 -7.17 -10.52 4.94
CA ASP A 193 -8.28 -9.55 4.88
C ASP A 193 -8.08 -8.37 3.89
N PHE A 194 -7.20 -8.51 2.87
CA PHE A 194 -7.16 -7.57 1.75
C PHE A 194 -8.49 -7.55 0.95
N SER A 195 -8.99 -6.35 0.66
CA SER A 195 -10.27 -6.13 -0.03
C SER A 195 -10.13 -6.15 -1.55
N TRP A 196 -9.92 -7.33 -2.13
CA TRP A 196 -9.82 -7.55 -3.57
C TRP A 196 -11.03 -7.00 -4.35
N SER A 197 -10.75 -6.24 -5.41
CA SER A 197 -11.72 -5.89 -6.46
C SER A 197 -11.32 -6.51 -7.81
N GLN A 198 -12.22 -6.47 -8.79
CA GLN A 198 -11.93 -6.95 -10.15
C GLN A 198 -10.74 -6.21 -10.79
N ASP A 199 -10.51 -4.96 -10.40
CA ASP A 199 -9.40 -4.10 -10.83
C ASP A 199 -8.04 -4.66 -10.38
N ASP A 200 -7.94 -5.07 -9.11
CA ASP A 200 -6.73 -5.65 -8.51
C ASP A 200 -6.40 -7.02 -9.14
N ILE A 201 -7.44 -7.82 -9.42
CA ILE A 201 -7.32 -9.11 -10.10
C ILE A 201 -6.78 -8.92 -11.52
N LEU A 202 -7.32 -7.96 -12.29
CA LEU A 202 -6.83 -7.67 -13.65
C LEU A 202 -5.38 -7.18 -13.66
N HIS A 203 -5.00 -6.33 -12.71
CA HIS A 203 -3.63 -5.87 -12.58
C HIS A 203 -2.65 -6.99 -12.21
N LEU A 204 -3.05 -7.90 -11.34
CA LEU A 204 -2.21 -9.04 -10.97
C LEU A 204 -2.03 -10.01 -12.14
N ARG A 205 -3.09 -10.31 -12.89
CA ARG A 205 -3.01 -11.10 -14.15
C ARG A 205 -2.08 -10.44 -15.17
N ALA A 206 -2.28 -9.14 -15.41
CA ALA A 206 -1.45 -8.36 -16.33
C ALA A 206 0.03 -8.36 -15.92
N LEU A 207 0.32 -8.09 -14.66
CA LEU A 207 1.69 -8.09 -14.11
C LEU A 207 2.36 -9.47 -14.25
N ILE A 208 1.66 -10.56 -13.90
CA ILE A 208 2.20 -11.92 -14.04
C ILE A 208 2.47 -12.25 -15.51
N TRP A 209 1.56 -11.91 -16.42
CA TRP A 209 1.73 -12.16 -17.85
C TRP A 209 2.84 -11.32 -18.47
N GLU A 210 2.81 -10.00 -18.26
CA GLU A 210 3.78 -9.03 -18.80
C GLU A 210 5.21 -9.34 -18.33
N LEU A 211 5.40 -9.81 -17.08
CA LEU A 211 6.74 -10.18 -16.57
C LEU A 211 7.19 -11.58 -16.99
N ARG A 212 6.32 -12.60 -16.98
CA ARG A 212 6.70 -13.98 -17.37
C ARG A 212 6.85 -14.19 -18.88
N THR A 213 6.35 -13.27 -19.70
CA THR A 213 6.58 -13.25 -21.17
C THR A 213 7.66 -12.25 -21.61
N ALA A 214 8.32 -11.55 -20.67
CA ALA A 214 9.26 -10.48 -20.99
C ALA A 214 10.58 -10.99 -21.60
N ASP A 215 10.98 -10.43 -22.74
CA ASP A 215 12.35 -10.56 -23.25
C ASP A 215 13.31 -9.74 -22.38
N LEU A 216 13.96 -10.41 -21.42
CA LEU A 216 14.89 -9.83 -20.45
C LEU A 216 16.15 -10.70 -20.29
N PRO A 217 17.29 -10.11 -19.86
CA PRO A 217 18.55 -10.84 -19.64
C PRO A 217 18.54 -11.73 -18.38
N PHE A 218 17.41 -11.77 -17.66
CA PHE A 218 17.12 -12.61 -16.50
C PHE A 218 15.66 -13.08 -16.63
N ASP A 219 15.32 -14.23 -16.03
CA ASP A 219 13.95 -14.73 -15.99
C ASP A 219 13.25 -14.28 -14.69
N ILE A 220 11.93 -14.06 -14.75
CA ILE A 220 11.14 -13.54 -13.62
C ILE A 220 10.10 -14.56 -13.15
N ASP A 221 10.17 -14.89 -11.86
CA ASP A 221 9.06 -15.53 -11.12
C ASP A 221 8.32 -14.48 -10.29
N VAL A 222 6.99 -14.53 -10.27
CA VAL A 222 6.16 -13.61 -9.47
C VAL A 222 5.67 -14.33 -8.21
N HIS A 223 5.83 -13.69 -7.05
CA HIS A 223 5.49 -14.24 -5.74
C HIS A 223 4.56 -13.32 -4.97
N LEU A 224 3.68 -13.89 -4.15
CA LEU A 224 2.76 -13.19 -3.25
C LEU A 224 3.15 -13.49 -1.80
N LEU A 225 3.79 -12.53 -1.13
CA LEU A 225 4.25 -12.66 0.25
C LEU A 225 3.15 -12.20 1.21
N LEU A 226 2.35 -13.17 1.67
CA LEU A 226 1.08 -12.94 2.37
C LEU A 226 1.24 -12.95 3.91
N GLU A 227 0.98 -11.81 4.55
CA GLU A 227 0.94 -11.68 6.02
C GLU A 227 -0.31 -12.35 6.60
N VAL A 228 -0.12 -13.43 7.37
CA VAL A 228 -1.14 -14.01 8.23
C VAL A 228 -1.24 -13.17 9.51
N LYS A 229 -2.40 -12.56 9.73
CA LYS A 229 -2.68 -11.62 10.85
C LYS A 229 -3.47 -12.27 11.98
N ASP A 230 -4.24 -13.32 11.70
CA ASP A 230 -5.00 -14.03 12.73
C ASP A 230 -4.09 -14.95 13.56
N ALA A 231 -3.99 -14.65 14.84
CA ALA A 231 -3.25 -15.45 15.81
C ALA A 231 -3.75 -16.90 15.95
N SER A 232 -5.00 -17.21 15.58
CA SER A 232 -5.48 -18.60 15.55
C SER A 232 -4.98 -19.39 14.33
N SER A 233 -4.50 -18.68 13.29
CA SER A 233 -4.02 -19.22 12.03
C SER A 233 -2.49 -19.41 11.98
N HIS A 234 -1.72 -18.80 12.88
CA HIS A 234 -0.24 -18.82 12.89
C HIS A 234 0.40 -20.22 12.96
N VAL A 235 -0.29 -21.22 13.52
CA VAL A 235 0.20 -22.63 13.49
C VAL A 235 -0.33 -23.37 12.26
N SER A 236 -1.56 -23.06 11.86
CA SER A 236 -2.27 -23.68 10.72
C SER A 236 -1.56 -23.45 9.38
N MET A 237 -0.89 -22.30 9.20
CA MET A 237 -0.15 -21.96 7.97
C MET A 237 0.93 -22.97 7.57
N PHE A 238 1.51 -23.71 8.54
CA PHE A 238 2.53 -24.73 8.29
C PHE A 238 1.94 -26.12 7.93
N THR A 239 0.66 -26.20 7.58
CA THR A 239 -0.03 -27.46 7.21
C THR A 239 -0.88 -27.26 5.97
N GLU A 240 -0.86 -28.17 5.00
CA GLU A 240 -1.64 -28.01 3.76
C GLU A 240 -3.16 -27.77 3.94
N PRO A 241 -3.86 -28.41 4.90
CA PRO A 241 -5.25 -28.07 5.18
C PRO A 241 -5.41 -26.64 5.72
N GLY A 242 -4.52 -26.19 6.60
CA GLY A 242 -4.57 -24.85 7.21
C GLY A 242 -4.10 -23.74 6.26
N ARG A 243 -3.07 -24.00 5.45
CA ARG A 243 -2.65 -23.15 4.32
C ARG A 243 -3.83 -22.90 3.39
N ARG A 244 -4.47 -23.95 2.85
CA ARG A 244 -5.67 -23.79 2.00
C ARG A 244 -6.80 -23.05 2.70
N GLN A 245 -7.03 -23.29 3.99
CA GLN A 245 -8.04 -22.57 4.78
C GLN A 245 -7.76 -21.04 4.87
N ILE A 246 -6.50 -20.65 5.07
CA ILE A 246 -6.07 -19.24 5.08
C ILE A 246 -6.20 -18.62 3.69
N LEU A 247 -5.71 -19.31 2.65
CA LEU A 247 -5.77 -18.85 1.26
C LEU A 247 -7.24 -18.67 0.80
N ARG A 248 -8.17 -19.52 1.27
CA ARG A 248 -9.57 -19.57 0.82
C ARG A 248 -10.26 -18.21 0.83
N GLY A 249 -10.14 -17.42 1.89
CA GLY A 249 -10.68 -16.05 1.92
C GLY A 249 -9.63 -14.95 1.74
N SER A 250 -8.34 -15.27 1.73
CA SER A 250 -7.28 -14.25 1.60
C SER A 250 -7.04 -13.80 0.15
N LEU A 251 -7.26 -14.66 -0.86
CA LEU A 251 -7.07 -14.31 -2.27
C LEU A 251 -7.75 -15.26 -3.27
N PRO A 252 -7.98 -14.83 -4.52
CA PRO A 252 -8.40 -15.68 -5.64
C PRO A 252 -7.59 -16.98 -5.81
N ILE A 253 -8.27 -18.13 -6.01
CA ILE A 253 -7.64 -19.46 -6.18
C ILE A 253 -6.59 -19.52 -7.31
N GLU A 254 -6.81 -18.73 -8.36
CA GLU A 254 -5.94 -18.60 -9.53
C GLU A 254 -4.49 -18.16 -9.24
N PHE A 255 -4.23 -17.58 -8.05
CA PHE A 255 -2.88 -17.17 -7.62
C PHE A 255 -2.33 -17.97 -6.43
N TRP A 256 -3.06 -18.95 -5.86
CA TRP A 256 -2.62 -19.70 -4.66
C TRP A 256 -1.23 -20.36 -4.77
N PRO A 257 -0.81 -20.91 -5.94
CA PRO A 257 0.52 -21.50 -6.07
C PRO A 257 1.67 -20.49 -6.00
N LEU A 258 1.40 -19.19 -6.17
CA LEU A 258 2.38 -18.10 -6.08
C LEU A 258 2.60 -17.60 -4.65
N VAL A 259 1.89 -18.14 -3.64
CA VAL A 259 1.84 -17.54 -2.30
C VAL A 259 2.83 -18.17 -1.31
N THR A 260 3.68 -17.34 -0.73
CA THR A 260 4.44 -17.66 0.50
C THR A 260 3.74 -17.01 1.70
N LEU A 261 3.37 -17.82 2.71
CA LEU A 261 2.76 -17.35 3.96
C LEU A 261 3.85 -16.96 4.95
N TRP A 262 3.68 -15.85 5.66
CA TRP A 262 4.51 -15.45 6.79
C TRP A 262 3.64 -14.86 7.91
N SER A 263 4.17 -14.68 9.12
CA SER A 263 3.45 -13.95 10.20
C SER A 263 4.37 -13.08 11.05
N GLU A 264 3.82 -12.01 11.65
CA GLU A 264 4.53 -11.15 12.60
C GLU A 264 5.14 -11.94 13.78
N LYS A 265 4.49 -13.04 14.22
CA LYS A 265 5.01 -13.89 15.30
C LYS A 265 6.17 -14.78 14.87
N GLU A 266 6.19 -15.25 13.62
CA GLU A 266 7.37 -15.90 13.06
C GLU A 266 8.56 -14.92 13.00
N MET A 267 8.32 -13.69 12.55
CA MET A 267 9.37 -12.66 12.47
C MET A 267 9.89 -12.26 13.86
N ILE A 268 9.03 -12.15 14.89
CA ILE A 268 9.46 -11.90 16.29
C ILE A 268 10.30 -13.05 16.86
N LEU A 269 10.02 -14.29 16.48
CA LEU A 269 10.80 -15.46 16.94
C LEU A 269 12.16 -15.58 16.22
N ARG A 270 12.27 -15.05 15.00
CA ARG A 270 13.49 -15.04 14.18
C ARG A 270 14.40 -13.86 14.49
N TYR A 271 13.85 -12.66 14.52
CA TYR A 271 14.59 -11.41 14.68
C TYR A 271 14.41 -10.89 16.11
N SER A 272 15.49 -10.92 16.89
CA SER A 272 15.51 -10.47 18.29
C SER A 272 15.51 -8.94 18.40
N LEU A 273 14.44 -8.31 17.92
CA LEU A 273 14.27 -6.86 17.83
C LEU A 273 13.90 -6.26 19.20
N TYR A 274 14.89 -6.10 20.07
CA TYR A 274 14.81 -5.25 21.26
C TYR A 274 15.05 -3.78 20.90
N GLY A 275 14.50 -2.87 21.69
CA GLY A 275 14.60 -1.43 21.42
C GLY A 275 13.53 -0.61 22.15
N ASP A 276 13.66 0.72 22.06
CA ASP A 276 12.54 1.62 22.35
C ASP A 276 11.80 1.89 21.04
N PHE A 277 10.55 1.46 20.96
CA PHE A 277 9.70 1.58 19.78
C PHE A 277 8.56 2.55 20.07
N ARG A 278 8.19 3.37 19.08
CA ARG A 278 7.05 4.29 19.21
C ARG A 278 5.81 3.53 19.70
N ALA A 279 5.16 4.05 20.74
CA ALA A 279 4.04 3.39 21.39
C ALA A 279 2.94 2.98 20.40
N GLY A 280 2.58 1.69 20.40
CA GLY A 280 1.60 1.11 19.49
C GLY A 280 2.18 0.55 18.17
N ILE A 281 3.47 0.72 17.89
CA ILE A 281 4.14 0.15 16.71
C ILE A 281 4.71 -1.23 17.03
N GLN A 282 4.39 -2.22 16.21
CA GLN A 282 4.92 -3.60 16.32
C GLN A 282 6.29 -3.70 15.64
N ALA A 283 7.33 -4.11 16.39
CA ALA A 283 8.72 -4.15 15.94
C ALA A 283 8.96 -4.93 14.62
N ALA A 284 8.19 -6.01 14.41
CA ALA A 284 8.25 -6.87 13.22
C ALA A 284 6.94 -6.90 12.40
N GLY A 285 5.96 -6.02 12.71
CA GLY A 285 4.72 -5.93 11.94
C GLY A 285 4.96 -5.29 10.56
N SER A 286 4.08 -5.60 9.59
CA SER A 286 4.20 -5.17 8.17
C SER A 286 4.33 -3.66 7.92
N TYR A 287 4.10 -2.80 8.91
CA TYR A 287 4.34 -1.35 8.81
C TYR A 287 5.78 -0.92 9.13
N ARG A 288 6.45 -1.55 10.11
CA ARG A 288 7.82 -1.16 10.55
C ARG A 288 8.87 -2.17 10.12
N GLY A 289 8.60 -3.46 10.34
CA GLY A 289 9.46 -4.58 9.94
C GLY A 289 9.25 -5.00 8.49
N CYS A 290 8.85 -4.09 7.59
CA CYS A 290 8.21 -4.42 6.32
C CYS A 290 9.10 -5.11 5.26
N LEU A 291 10.38 -5.31 5.56
CA LEU A 291 11.37 -6.05 4.76
C LEU A 291 11.90 -7.31 5.48
N LEU A 292 11.52 -7.58 6.73
CA LEU A 292 11.92 -8.81 7.46
C LEU A 292 11.46 -10.10 6.75
N PRO A 293 10.17 -10.26 6.34
CA PRO A 293 9.77 -11.47 5.64
C PRO A 293 10.40 -11.59 4.24
N LEU A 294 10.87 -10.49 3.66
CA LEU A 294 11.58 -10.49 2.38
C LEU A 294 13.04 -10.93 2.54
N GLN A 295 13.73 -10.50 3.60
CA GLN A 295 15.05 -11.03 3.97
C GLN A 295 14.94 -12.54 4.22
N ARG A 296 13.92 -12.99 4.97
CA ARG A 296 13.65 -14.41 5.16
C ARG A 296 13.35 -15.14 3.85
N PHE A 297 12.49 -14.61 2.98
CA PHE A 297 12.21 -15.18 1.67
C PHE A 297 13.51 -15.36 0.86
N ALA A 298 14.40 -14.38 0.87
CA ALA A 298 15.71 -14.48 0.21
C ALA A 298 16.64 -15.53 0.85
N VAL A 299 16.50 -15.86 2.14
CA VAL A 299 17.25 -16.98 2.74
C VAL A 299 16.71 -18.33 2.25
N ASP A 300 15.39 -18.49 2.20
CA ASP A 300 14.75 -19.76 1.81
C ASP A 300 14.73 -20.03 0.30
N HIS A 301 14.84 -18.99 -0.52
CA HIS A 301 14.92 -19.08 -1.98
C HIS A 301 16.33 -18.68 -2.50
N PRO A 302 17.34 -19.57 -2.37
CA PRO A 302 18.69 -19.29 -2.85
C PRO A 302 18.84 -19.19 -4.37
N GLU A 303 17.82 -19.60 -5.13
CA GLU A 303 17.77 -19.60 -6.59
C GLU A 303 17.62 -18.20 -7.24
N TYR A 304 17.35 -17.14 -6.47
CA TYR A 304 17.19 -15.78 -7.00
C TYR A 304 18.39 -14.87 -6.71
N ASP A 305 18.99 -14.32 -7.78
CA ASP A 305 20.08 -13.34 -7.69
C ASP A 305 19.57 -11.95 -7.28
N ASN A 306 18.32 -11.64 -7.58
CA ASN A 306 17.68 -10.35 -7.33
C ASN A 306 16.22 -10.53 -6.92
N LEU A 307 15.72 -9.64 -6.09
CA LEU A 307 14.32 -9.60 -5.67
C LEU A 307 13.79 -8.18 -5.85
N ILE A 308 12.53 -8.05 -6.25
CA ILE A 308 11.80 -6.78 -6.23
C ILE A 308 10.74 -6.85 -5.13
N ASN A 309 10.79 -5.96 -4.16
CA ASN A 309 9.66 -5.73 -3.26
C ASN A 309 8.65 -4.82 -3.96
N TRP A 310 7.37 -5.20 -4.00
CA TRP A 310 6.31 -4.39 -4.60
C TRP A 310 5.09 -4.27 -3.70
N GLU A 311 4.50 -3.08 -3.66
CA GLU A 311 3.30 -2.78 -2.87
C GLU A 311 2.04 -3.00 -3.71
N LEU A 312 1.07 -3.78 -3.19
CA LEU A 312 -0.10 -4.24 -3.95
C LEU A 312 -1.06 -3.11 -4.39
N ASP A 313 -0.95 -1.92 -3.82
CA ASP A 313 -1.63 -0.68 -4.24
C ASP A 313 -0.75 0.26 -5.08
N THR A 314 0.44 -0.16 -5.55
CA THR A 314 1.17 0.56 -6.60
C THR A 314 0.70 0.11 -7.99
N ARG A 315 0.44 1.07 -8.90
CA ARG A 315 0.08 0.82 -10.30
C ARG A 315 1.06 1.56 -11.21
N PHE A 316 1.50 0.89 -12.28
CA PHE A 316 2.20 1.51 -13.41
C PHE A 316 1.25 1.55 -14.61
N THR A 317 1.14 2.69 -15.30
CA THR A 317 0.16 2.89 -16.39
C THR A 317 0.53 2.17 -17.68
N HIS A 318 1.82 2.13 -17.99
CA HIS A 318 2.40 1.29 -19.04
C HIS A 318 2.68 -0.13 -18.50
N THR A 319 3.14 -1.02 -19.37
CA THR A 319 3.47 -2.42 -19.04
C THR A 319 4.68 -2.59 -18.12
N TYR A 320 4.63 -3.62 -17.27
CA TYR A 320 5.66 -3.96 -16.29
C TYR A 320 6.96 -4.50 -16.94
N ASP A 321 6.91 -5.10 -18.14
CA ASP A 321 8.13 -5.48 -18.89
C ASP A 321 9.03 -4.28 -19.16
N LYS A 322 8.45 -3.16 -19.63
CA LYS A 322 9.20 -1.92 -19.91
C LYS A 322 9.71 -1.29 -18.62
N LEU A 323 8.91 -1.29 -17.56
CA LEU A 323 9.34 -0.79 -16.25
C LEU A 323 10.61 -1.49 -15.76
N ILE A 324 10.63 -2.82 -15.82
CA ILE A 324 11.75 -3.62 -15.32
C ILE A 324 12.95 -3.59 -16.28
N LYS A 325 12.72 -3.59 -17.61
CA LYS A 325 13.78 -3.39 -18.61
C LYS A 325 14.46 -2.04 -18.46
N SER A 326 13.68 -0.98 -18.25
CA SER A 326 14.14 0.39 -18.02
C SER A 326 14.92 0.52 -16.70
N LEU A 327 14.34 0.07 -15.58
CA LEU A 327 14.96 0.13 -14.25
C LEU A 327 16.31 -0.57 -14.23
N PHE A 328 16.38 -1.81 -14.74
CA PHE A 328 17.64 -2.55 -14.80
C PHE A 328 18.67 -1.83 -15.68
N LYS A 329 18.28 -1.39 -16.89
CA LYS A 329 19.18 -0.69 -17.84
C LYS A 329 19.72 0.62 -17.28
N TYR A 330 18.86 1.42 -16.65
CA TYR A 330 19.24 2.67 -15.99
C TYR A 330 20.17 2.41 -14.80
N ALA A 331 19.76 1.54 -13.87
CA ALA A 331 20.51 1.28 -12.65
C ALA A 331 21.86 0.61 -12.93
N HIS A 332 21.97 -0.22 -13.97
CA HIS A 332 23.24 -0.74 -14.47
C HIS A 332 24.19 0.38 -14.94
N LYS A 333 23.69 1.29 -15.81
CA LYS A 333 24.44 2.45 -16.34
C LYS A 333 24.83 3.49 -15.27
N ALA A 334 24.04 3.62 -14.20
CA ALA A 334 24.28 4.56 -13.11
C ALA A 334 25.51 4.18 -12.26
N SER A 335 26.09 5.18 -11.59
CA SER A 335 27.05 5.01 -10.49
C SER A 335 26.32 4.97 -9.13
N THR A 336 27.05 4.71 -8.04
CA THR A 336 26.49 4.68 -6.68
C THR A 336 26.11 6.07 -6.20
N GLN A 337 24.94 6.20 -5.58
CA GLN A 337 24.35 7.48 -5.16
C GLN A 337 24.03 7.48 -3.66
N THR A 338 24.74 8.29 -2.87
CA THR A 338 24.55 8.42 -1.42
C THR A 338 23.31 9.24 -1.05
N TYR A 339 23.07 10.35 -1.76
CA TYR A 339 21.91 11.22 -1.60
C TYR A 339 21.50 11.74 -2.98
N THR A 340 20.20 11.85 -3.23
CA THR A 340 19.67 12.24 -4.54
C THR A 340 18.58 13.29 -4.43
N GLN A 341 18.11 13.75 -5.58
CA GLN A 341 17.06 14.75 -5.77
C GLN A 341 16.00 14.19 -6.73
N TRP A 342 14.78 14.70 -6.65
CA TRP A 342 13.79 14.50 -7.71
C TRP A 342 14.33 15.18 -8.97
N LEU A 343 14.46 14.45 -10.07
CA LEU A 343 14.82 15.05 -11.35
C LEU A 343 13.64 15.88 -11.85
N VAL A 344 13.86 17.12 -12.27
CA VAL A 344 12.81 18.04 -12.74
C VAL A 344 13.04 18.37 -14.21
N HIS A 345 12.01 18.19 -15.03
CA HIS A 345 12.13 18.40 -16.48
C HIS A 345 12.42 19.87 -16.82
N GLY A 346 13.32 20.12 -17.78
CA GLY A 346 13.75 21.46 -18.17
C GLY A 346 14.79 22.11 -17.25
N LEU A 347 15.37 21.37 -16.30
CA LEU A 347 16.57 21.77 -15.54
C LEU A 347 17.68 20.75 -15.74
N ASP A 348 18.92 21.22 -15.89
CA ASP A 348 20.10 20.36 -15.75
C ASP A 348 20.21 19.92 -14.27
N PRO A 349 20.16 18.61 -13.97
CA PRO A 349 20.30 18.15 -12.59
C PRO A 349 21.68 18.47 -12.06
N GLN A 350 21.76 18.95 -10.80
CA GLN A 350 23.03 18.97 -10.08
C GLN A 350 23.46 17.53 -9.86
N THR A 351 24.30 17.04 -10.76
CA THR A 351 24.79 15.67 -10.77
C THR A 351 25.55 15.44 -9.47
N PRO A 352 25.12 14.50 -8.60
CA PRO A 352 25.87 14.17 -7.40
C PRO A 352 27.29 13.81 -7.82
N SER A 353 28.29 14.40 -7.15
CA SER A 353 29.68 14.32 -7.59
C SER A 353 30.09 12.86 -7.84
N ASP A 354 30.36 12.50 -9.10
CA ASP A 354 30.57 11.12 -9.58
C ASP A 354 31.98 10.63 -9.18
N THR A 355 32.26 10.63 -7.88
CA THR A 355 33.61 10.57 -7.29
C THR A 355 34.26 9.20 -7.35
N ASP A 356 33.50 8.13 -7.59
CA ASP A 356 34.06 6.79 -7.76
C ASP A 356 33.27 5.94 -8.78
N GLY A 357 33.67 6.05 -10.05
CA GLY A 357 33.03 5.37 -11.18
C GLY A 357 33.12 3.84 -11.17
N LYS A 358 33.78 3.20 -10.18
CA LYS A 358 33.92 1.73 -10.04
C LYS A 358 32.61 0.96 -10.16
N CYS A 359 31.50 1.55 -9.69
CA CYS A 359 30.18 0.91 -9.72
C CYS A 359 29.38 1.15 -11.01
N LYS A 360 29.94 1.83 -12.00
CA LYS A 360 29.29 2.11 -13.28
C LYS A 360 29.33 0.88 -14.18
N ASN A 361 28.23 0.57 -14.87
CA ASN A 361 28.08 -0.66 -15.67
C ASN A 361 28.30 -1.94 -14.84
N GLN A 362 27.73 -1.96 -13.63
CA GLN A 362 27.71 -3.10 -12.71
C GLN A 362 26.25 -3.36 -12.28
N SER A 363 25.93 -4.59 -11.89
CA SER A 363 24.59 -4.94 -11.40
C SER A 363 24.20 -4.11 -10.16
N PRO A 364 22.95 -3.63 -10.05
CA PRO A 364 22.50 -2.83 -8.91
C PRO A 364 22.21 -3.69 -7.67
N ASP A 365 22.50 -3.15 -6.48
CA ASP A 365 22.23 -3.84 -5.20
C ASP A 365 20.98 -3.32 -4.50
N VAL A 366 20.74 -2.01 -4.56
CA VAL A 366 19.54 -1.36 -4.02
C VAL A 366 19.09 -0.31 -5.03
N VAL A 367 17.90 -0.48 -5.62
CA VAL A 367 17.26 0.58 -6.42
C VAL A 367 16.04 1.07 -5.68
N VAL A 368 16.04 2.37 -5.38
CA VAL A 368 14.93 3.07 -4.73
C VAL A 368 14.14 3.90 -5.74
N PHE A 369 12.86 4.14 -5.45
CA PHE A 369 11.95 4.89 -6.33
C PHE A 369 11.80 6.36 -5.90
N SER A 370 11.87 6.67 -4.61
CA SER A 370 11.99 8.05 -4.11
C SER A 370 13.46 8.46 -3.93
N PRO A 371 13.77 9.77 -3.90
CA PRO A 371 15.13 10.24 -3.63
C PRO A 371 15.68 9.78 -2.28
N VAL A 372 16.98 9.46 -2.26
CA VAL A 372 17.71 9.09 -1.04
C VAL A 372 18.04 10.36 -0.25
N ARG A 373 17.64 10.40 1.02
CA ARG A 373 17.78 11.58 1.92
C ARG A 373 18.32 11.16 3.30
N ASN A 374 18.99 12.07 4.00
CA ASN A 374 19.46 11.88 5.37
C ASN A 374 18.32 12.16 6.40
N PRO A 375 17.98 11.21 7.29
CA PRO A 375 16.99 11.40 8.35
C PRO A 375 17.56 12.01 9.66
N GLN A 376 18.86 12.29 9.77
CA GLN A 376 19.47 12.83 10.99
C GLN A 376 19.16 14.31 11.20
N ASN A 377 18.74 14.69 12.41
CA ASN A 377 18.37 16.04 12.85
C ASN A 377 17.33 16.69 11.92
N SER A 378 16.26 15.95 11.61
CA SER A 378 15.32 16.24 10.53
C SER A 378 13.88 16.46 10.98
N ASP A 379 13.53 16.10 12.22
CA ASP A 379 12.16 15.94 12.71
C ASP A 379 11.34 14.86 11.94
N TRP A 380 12.01 13.98 11.18
CA TRP A 380 11.35 12.84 10.51
C TRP A 380 10.68 11.94 11.53
N TYR A 381 9.51 11.39 11.18
CA TYR A 381 8.77 10.56 12.11
C TYR A 381 9.56 9.31 12.52
N TRP A 382 10.43 8.77 11.67
CA TRP A 382 11.24 7.59 11.96
C TRP A 382 12.73 7.86 12.23
N GLU A 383 13.14 9.13 12.40
CA GLU A 383 14.53 9.52 12.69
C GLU A 383 15.17 8.71 13.84
N TYR A 384 14.35 8.45 14.87
CA TYR A 384 14.73 7.82 16.14
C TYR A 384 14.54 6.30 16.17
N ASP A 385 13.96 5.67 15.14
CA ASP A 385 13.80 4.21 15.11
C ASP A 385 15.13 3.54 14.68
N VAL A 386 16.04 3.44 15.65
CA VAL A 386 17.42 2.97 15.46
C VAL A 386 17.78 2.05 16.62
N GLN A 387 17.79 0.76 16.36
CA GLN A 387 17.94 -0.27 17.39
C GLN A 387 19.27 -1.02 17.21
N GLY A 388 19.97 -1.34 18.29
CA GLY A 388 21.22 -2.12 18.30
C GLY A 388 22.48 -1.41 17.79
N PHE A 389 22.38 -0.30 17.07
CA PHE A 389 23.54 0.42 16.52
C PHE A 389 24.36 1.14 17.62
N PRO A 390 25.71 1.03 17.62
CA PRO A 390 26.57 1.87 18.45
C PRO A 390 26.30 3.36 18.19
N ALA A 391 26.17 4.14 19.27
CA ALA A 391 25.86 5.58 19.21
C ALA A 391 24.62 5.89 18.32
N MET A 392 23.50 5.20 18.55
CA MET A 392 22.24 5.18 17.77
C MET A 392 21.85 6.49 17.04
N GLN A 393 21.98 7.66 17.66
CA GLN A 393 21.66 8.95 17.03
C GLN A 393 22.62 9.33 15.88
N PHE A 394 23.91 9.03 16.01
CA PHE A 394 25.00 9.50 15.15
C PHE A 394 25.40 8.53 14.02
N ALA A 395 25.00 7.26 14.10
CA ALA A 395 25.27 6.26 13.04
C ALA A 395 24.79 6.78 11.67
N PRO A 396 25.64 6.80 10.61
CA PRO A 396 25.24 7.25 9.27
C PRO A 396 24.04 6.47 8.74
N ARG A 397 23.04 7.18 8.23
CA ARG A 397 21.78 6.63 7.71
C ARG A 397 21.31 7.39 6.49
N ALA A 398 20.51 6.72 5.67
CA ALA A 398 19.61 7.37 4.74
C ALA A 398 18.25 6.66 4.73
N ALA A 399 17.25 7.34 4.16
CA ALA A 399 15.95 6.78 3.88
C ALA A 399 15.48 7.19 2.47
N SER A 400 14.58 6.38 1.91
CA SER A 400 13.79 6.68 0.73
C SER A 400 12.34 6.30 1.04
N VAL A 401 11.41 7.24 0.87
CA VAL A 401 10.00 7.03 1.20
C VAL A 401 9.31 6.11 0.18
N GLY A 402 8.42 5.24 0.65
CA GLY A 402 7.86 4.13 -0.13
C GLY A 402 8.81 2.94 -0.23
N THR A 403 8.25 1.74 -0.32
CA THR A 403 9.02 0.49 -0.16
C THR A 403 8.96 -0.42 -1.40
N ASN A 404 8.54 0.10 -2.55
CA ASN A 404 8.91 -0.51 -3.84
C ASN A 404 10.44 -0.40 -4.00
N LEU A 405 11.12 -1.53 -4.15
CA LEU A 405 12.58 -1.63 -4.12
C LEU A 405 13.07 -2.76 -5.03
N TRP A 406 14.16 -2.54 -5.78
CA TRP A 406 15.01 -3.65 -6.24
C TRP A 406 16.08 -3.92 -5.19
N LEU A 407 16.32 -5.18 -4.88
CA LEU A 407 17.31 -5.63 -3.90
C LEU A 407 18.07 -6.85 -4.44
N SER A 408 19.40 -6.78 -4.53
CA SER A 408 20.22 -7.96 -4.86
C SER A 408 20.19 -8.96 -3.71
N ARG A 409 20.44 -10.24 -4.03
CA ARG A 409 20.54 -11.32 -3.04
C ARG A 409 21.55 -10.98 -1.94
N ARG A 410 22.69 -10.37 -2.29
CA ARG A 410 23.71 -9.97 -1.31
C ARG A 410 23.27 -8.80 -0.43
N ALA A 411 22.52 -7.82 -0.96
CA ALA A 411 21.96 -6.76 -0.13
C ALA A 411 20.97 -7.32 0.90
N LEU A 412 20.12 -8.28 0.49
CA LEU A 412 19.19 -8.97 1.38
C LEU A 412 19.87 -9.84 2.44
N LEU A 413 20.91 -10.61 2.08
CA LEU A 413 21.71 -11.37 3.06
C LEU A 413 22.51 -10.46 4.01
N THR A 414 22.96 -9.29 3.55
CA THR A 414 23.60 -8.30 4.41
C THR A 414 22.60 -7.74 5.43
N MET A 415 21.36 -7.46 5.00
CA MET A 415 20.29 -7.06 5.92
C MET A 415 19.89 -8.19 6.89
N GLU A 416 19.79 -9.45 6.44
CA GLU A 416 19.50 -10.61 7.31
C GLU A 416 20.55 -10.74 8.42
N ASN A 417 21.85 -10.75 8.09
CA ASN A 417 22.95 -10.77 9.08
C ASN A 417 22.81 -9.61 10.09
N VAL A 418 22.59 -8.38 9.59
CA VAL A 418 22.46 -7.20 10.45
C VAL A 418 21.24 -7.28 11.38
N THR A 419 20.11 -7.86 10.95
CA THR A 419 18.88 -7.94 11.76
C THR A 419 18.77 -9.20 12.64
N ALA A 420 19.14 -10.37 12.10
CA ALA A 420 19.06 -11.65 12.78
C ALA A 420 20.25 -11.86 13.72
N ASP A 421 21.47 -11.78 13.21
CA ASP A 421 22.69 -12.15 13.95
C ASP A 421 23.25 -10.99 14.78
N GLN A 422 23.21 -9.76 14.24
CA GLN A 422 23.73 -8.58 14.93
C GLN A 422 22.67 -7.82 15.75
N HIS A 423 21.39 -8.19 15.62
CA HIS A 423 20.22 -7.59 16.29
C HIS A 423 20.06 -6.07 16.09
N LYS A 424 20.57 -5.53 14.97
CA LYS A 424 20.47 -4.11 14.59
C LYS A 424 19.29 -3.92 13.64
N SER A 425 18.50 -2.85 13.81
CA SER A 425 17.41 -2.58 12.86
C SER A 425 17.02 -1.10 12.78
N LEU A 426 16.39 -0.76 11.66
CA LEU A 426 15.85 0.55 11.34
C LEU A 426 14.38 0.41 10.90
N PHE A 427 13.65 1.52 10.83
CA PHE A 427 12.40 1.58 10.07
C PHE A 427 12.65 1.17 8.60
N CYS A 428 11.74 0.43 7.96
CA CYS A 428 12.08 -0.28 6.72
C CYS A 428 12.40 0.62 5.51
N GLU A 429 11.86 1.84 5.41
CA GLU A 429 12.27 2.85 4.40
C GLU A 429 13.72 3.35 4.58
N ALA A 430 14.28 3.21 5.79
CA ALA A 430 15.66 3.55 6.11
C ALA A 430 16.61 2.35 6.04
N MET A 431 16.10 1.11 6.11
CA MET A 431 16.91 -0.10 6.23
C MET A 431 17.85 -0.29 5.03
N ALA A 432 17.32 -0.58 3.83
CA ALA A 432 18.15 -0.86 2.66
C ALA A 432 19.08 0.31 2.25
N PRO A 433 18.63 1.59 2.23
CA PRO A 433 19.52 2.71 1.92
C PRO A 433 20.63 2.91 2.95
N SER A 434 20.34 2.73 4.25
CA SER A 434 21.37 2.86 5.29
C SER A 434 22.41 1.75 5.23
N ILE A 435 22.02 0.48 5.00
CA ILE A 435 22.99 -0.61 4.86
C ILE A 435 23.87 -0.41 3.62
N ALA A 436 23.31 0.08 2.51
CA ALA A 436 24.12 0.39 1.34
C ALA A 436 25.14 1.52 1.61
N ILE A 437 24.77 2.60 2.27
CA ILE A 437 25.72 3.68 2.63
C ILE A 437 26.73 3.22 3.69
N GLN A 438 26.31 2.41 4.66
CA GLN A 438 27.21 1.87 5.69
C GLN A 438 28.24 0.90 5.10
N SER A 439 27.89 0.16 4.03
CA SER A 439 28.83 -0.74 3.33
C SER A 439 30.05 -0.02 2.74
N ALA A 440 29.90 1.25 2.34
CA ALA A 440 31.00 2.09 1.86
C ALA A 440 31.92 2.61 2.99
N SER A 441 31.66 2.26 4.25
CA SER A 441 32.43 2.73 5.40
C SER A 441 33.54 1.75 5.78
N LYS A 442 34.65 2.28 6.32
CA LYS A 442 35.81 1.50 6.81
C LYS A 442 35.53 0.63 8.05
N TYR A 443 34.27 0.51 8.46
CA TYR A 443 33.80 -0.25 9.62
C TYR A 443 32.66 -1.22 9.25
N ALA A 444 32.41 -1.43 7.96
CA ALA A 444 31.51 -2.47 7.48
C ALA A 444 32.11 -3.87 7.67
N ASP A 445 31.26 -4.85 7.97
CA ASP A 445 31.64 -6.27 7.84
C ASP A 445 31.86 -6.62 6.35
N PRO A 446 32.78 -7.55 6.02
CA PRO A 446 33.04 -7.92 4.63
C PRO A 446 31.78 -8.48 3.93
N ILE A 447 31.34 -7.80 2.88
CA ILE A 447 30.20 -8.24 2.06
C ILE A 447 30.67 -9.28 1.04
N PRO A 448 29.94 -10.40 0.84
CA PRO A 448 30.22 -11.34 -0.24
C PRO A 448 30.18 -10.64 -1.60
N ALA A 449 31.29 -10.72 -2.34
CA ALA A 449 31.41 -10.16 -3.68
C ALA A 449 31.10 -11.22 -4.75
N GLY A 450 30.13 -10.93 -5.62
CA GLY A 450 29.99 -11.63 -6.91
C GLY A 450 31.03 -11.11 -7.94
N PRO A 451 31.23 -11.84 -9.06
CA PRO A 451 32.22 -11.48 -10.08
C PRO A 451 31.91 -10.15 -10.80
N ASP A 452 30.64 -9.87 -11.07
CA ASP A 452 30.15 -8.68 -11.80
C ASP A 452 29.37 -7.72 -10.89
N GLN A 453 29.93 -7.47 -9.69
CA GLN A 453 29.34 -6.67 -8.63
C GLN A 453 30.39 -5.75 -8.00
N CYS A 454 29.95 -4.64 -7.40
CA CYS A 454 30.84 -3.74 -6.67
C CYS A 454 31.49 -4.48 -5.48
N THR A 455 32.78 -4.78 -5.59
CA THR A 455 33.48 -5.71 -4.68
C THR A 455 33.62 -5.20 -3.25
N GLU A 456 33.65 -3.87 -3.04
CA GLU A 456 33.91 -3.22 -1.74
C GLU A 456 32.65 -2.60 -1.09
N GLN A 457 31.53 -2.46 -1.81
CA GLN A 457 30.31 -1.77 -1.33
C GLN A 457 29.06 -2.22 -2.09
N LEU A 458 27.87 -1.97 -1.53
CA LEU A 458 26.59 -2.13 -2.23
C LEU A 458 26.28 -0.91 -3.11
N LYS A 459 25.85 -1.15 -4.35
CA LYS A 459 25.42 -0.14 -5.30
C LYS A 459 23.99 0.32 -5.04
N LEU A 460 23.84 1.46 -4.37
CA LEU A 460 22.59 2.22 -4.22
C LEU A 460 22.36 3.15 -5.42
N VAL A 461 21.15 3.12 -6.00
CA VAL A 461 20.71 4.00 -7.09
C VAL A 461 19.28 4.48 -6.83
N HIS A 462 18.98 5.75 -7.11
CA HIS A 462 17.61 6.24 -7.25
C HIS A 462 17.17 6.14 -8.72
N TYR A 463 16.07 5.44 -9.00
CA TYR A 463 15.45 5.36 -10.31
C TYR A 463 14.47 6.54 -10.48
N PRO A 464 14.79 7.57 -11.30
CA PRO A 464 14.01 8.81 -11.42
C PRO A 464 12.77 8.62 -12.31
N HIS A 465 11.90 7.68 -11.92
CA HIS A 465 10.68 7.35 -12.66
C HIS A 465 9.77 8.57 -12.84
N PRO A 466 8.93 8.59 -13.89
CA PRO A 466 7.98 9.66 -14.09
C PRO A 466 7.00 9.74 -12.91
N VAL A 467 6.75 10.98 -12.45
CA VAL A 467 5.82 11.31 -11.36
C VAL A 467 5.07 12.58 -11.72
N ALA A 468 3.77 12.60 -11.45
CA ALA A 468 2.93 13.78 -11.64
C ALA A 468 2.90 14.63 -10.37
N TYR A 469 2.64 15.93 -10.53
CA TYR A 469 2.45 16.87 -9.43
C TYR A 469 1.11 17.60 -9.57
N ARG A 470 0.39 17.77 -8.46
CA ARG A 470 -0.99 18.30 -8.43
C ARG A 470 -1.14 19.76 -8.85
N TYR A 471 -0.08 20.54 -8.81
CA TYR A 471 -0.13 21.99 -9.02
C TYR A 471 0.75 22.43 -10.18
N GLN A 472 0.31 23.44 -10.92
CA GLN A 472 1.06 24.03 -12.02
C GLN A 472 2.21 24.86 -11.46
N ALA A 473 3.44 24.58 -11.90
CA ALA A 473 4.65 25.24 -11.42
C ALA A 473 5.68 25.32 -12.56
N SER A 474 6.49 26.38 -12.57
CA SER A 474 7.70 26.39 -13.41
C SER A 474 8.73 25.39 -12.88
N PRO A 475 9.64 24.85 -13.72
CA PRO A 475 10.64 23.88 -13.30
C PRO A 475 11.44 24.34 -12.07
N SER A 476 11.96 25.57 -12.06
CA SER A 476 12.69 26.13 -10.92
C SER A 476 11.85 26.27 -9.65
N LYS A 477 10.52 26.44 -9.76
CA LYS A 477 9.63 26.50 -8.60
C LYS A 477 9.32 25.10 -8.07
N LEU A 478 9.17 24.12 -8.95
CA LEU A 478 8.94 22.72 -8.59
C LEU A 478 10.17 22.10 -7.93
N ASP A 479 11.36 22.38 -8.47
CA ASP A 479 12.64 22.01 -7.85
C ASP A 479 12.75 22.58 -6.43
N GLN A 480 12.51 23.89 -6.24
CA GLN A 480 12.51 24.51 -4.91
C GLN A 480 11.52 23.83 -3.91
N LEU A 481 10.40 23.30 -4.40
CA LEU A 481 9.37 22.67 -3.56
C LEU A 481 9.70 21.21 -3.19
N LEU A 482 10.41 20.48 -4.05
CA LEU A 482 10.68 19.04 -3.92
C LEU A 482 12.13 18.70 -3.54
N ASN A 483 13.06 19.61 -3.82
CA ASN A 483 14.49 19.49 -3.59
C ASN A 483 14.96 20.59 -2.61
N PRO A 484 14.83 20.37 -1.30
CA PRO A 484 15.47 21.23 -0.31
C PRO A 484 16.99 21.36 -0.56
N THR A 485 17.55 22.51 -0.20
CA THR A 485 18.99 22.85 -0.37
C THR A 485 19.94 21.91 0.35
N HIS A 486 19.44 21.17 1.33
CA HIS A 486 20.12 20.07 2.01
C HIS A 486 19.31 18.81 1.80
N ALA A 487 19.95 17.67 1.58
CA ALA A 487 19.31 16.38 1.34
C ALA A 487 18.67 15.77 2.60
N VAL A 488 17.95 16.56 3.40
CA VAL A 488 17.34 16.18 4.68
C VAL A 488 15.89 15.75 4.48
N LEU A 489 15.52 14.59 5.02
CA LEU A 489 14.15 14.07 5.00
C LEU A 489 13.31 14.71 6.11
N SER A 490 13.06 16.01 6.04
CA SER A 490 12.26 16.65 7.09
C SER A 490 10.76 16.35 6.95
N LYS A 491 10.07 16.22 8.09
CA LYS A 491 8.61 16.10 8.12
C LYS A 491 7.89 17.29 7.48
N ALA A 492 8.50 18.47 7.45
CA ALA A 492 7.95 19.63 6.75
C ALA A 492 8.00 19.46 5.21
N ASN A 493 9.07 18.85 4.69
CA ASN A 493 9.25 18.60 3.26
C ASN A 493 8.30 17.49 2.75
N GLU A 494 7.90 16.55 3.61
CA GLU A 494 6.94 15.48 3.28
C GLU A 494 5.53 15.98 2.92
N GLU A 495 5.09 17.16 3.40
CA GLU A 495 3.77 17.70 3.05
C GLU A 495 3.62 18.01 1.56
N THR A 496 4.72 18.39 0.88
CA THR A 496 4.75 18.57 -0.58
C THR A 496 4.68 17.22 -1.32
N LEU A 497 5.30 16.17 -0.78
CA LEU A 497 5.34 14.86 -1.43
C LEU A 497 3.94 14.22 -1.55
N LYS A 498 3.02 14.56 -0.63
CA LYS A 498 1.60 14.17 -0.71
C LYS A 498 0.89 14.70 -1.96
N ASP A 499 1.41 15.74 -2.60
CA ASP A 499 0.85 16.31 -3.83
C ASP A 499 1.50 15.75 -5.10
N THR A 500 2.40 14.76 -4.96
CA THR A 500 2.92 13.96 -6.07
C THR A 500 2.07 12.70 -6.30
N SER A 501 2.19 12.06 -7.46
CA SER A 501 1.55 10.75 -7.74
C SER A 501 2.22 9.54 -7.06
N TYR A 502 3.32 9.73 -6.32
CA TYR A 502 4.08 8.65 -5.71
C TYR A 502 4.48 8.97 -4.26
N TYR A 503 3.55 8.73 -3.33
CA TYR A 503 3.75 8.91 -1.89
C TYR A 503 2.68 8.15 -1.11
N TYR A 504 2.98 7.56 0.05
CA TYR A 504 2.05 6.62 0.75
C TYR A 504 0.69 7.23 1.18
N THR A 505 0.57 8.57 1.20
CA THR A 505 -0.70 9.33 1.22
C THR A 505 -0.78 10.38 0.09
N SER A 506 -0.51 9.99 -1.16
CA SER A 506 -0.76 10.83 -2.34
C SER A 506 -2.22 11.30 -2.38
N THR A 507 -2.43 12.58 -2.66
CA THR A 507 -3.76 13.18 -2.83
C THR A 507 -4.28 13.10 -4.27
N ILE A 508 -3.44 12.67 -5.23
CA ILE A 508 -3.75 12.74 -6.67
C ILE A 508 -3.67 11.38 -7.40
N ALA A 509 -2.83 10.43 -6.96
CA ALA A 509 -2.64 9.15 -7.65
C ALA A 509 -3.96 8.40 -7.91
N GLY A 510 -4.80 8.27 -6.88
CA GLY A 510 -6.12 7.63 -6.97
C GLY A 510 -7.12 8.32 -7.91
N GLU A 511 -6.99 9.64 -8.12
CA GLU A 511 -7.87 10.39 -9.01
C GLU A 511 -7.44 10.30 -10.47
N ILE A 512 -6.12 10.40 -10.76
CA ILE A 512 -5.56 10.14 -12.11
C ILE A 512 -6.00 8.76 -12.58
N TYR A 513 -5.80 7.74 -11.74
CA TYR A 513 -6.15 6.35 -12.04
C TYR A 513 -7.66 6.15 -12.26
N LYS A 514 -8.49 6.77 -11.41
CA LYS A 514 -9.95 6.77 -11.55
C LYS A 514 -10.38 7.37 -12.89
N GLN A 515 -9.80 8.48 -13.31
CA GLN A 515 -10.13 9.11 -14.58
C GLN A 515 -9.73 8.22 -15.77
N TRP A 516 -8.48 7.74 -15.80
CA TRP A 516 -8.00 6.79 -16.81
C TRP A 516 -8.90 5.55 -16.96
N ARG A 517 -9.39 5.00 -15.85
CA ARG A 517 -10.30 3.83 -15.86
C ARG A 517 -11.72 4.15 -16.31
N THR A 518 -12.17 5.40 -16.23
CA THR A 518 -13.58 5.78 -16.46
C THR A 518 -13.84 6.54 -17.76
N GLN A 519 -12.79 7.04 -18.41
CA GLN A 519 -12.84 7.73 -19.70
C GLN A 519 -12.26 6.81 -20.78
N PRO A 520 -13.08 6.17 -21.65
CA PRO A 520 -12.59 5.21 -22.66
C PRO A 520 -11.50 5.76 -23.59
N GLU A 521 -11.58 7.04 -23.92
CA GLU A 521 -10.66 7.80 -24.76
C GLU A 521 -9.35 8.19 -24.04
N ALA A 522 -9.33 8.18 -22.71
CA ALA A 522 -8.19 8.68 -21.94
C ALA A 522 -6.99 7.73 -22.05
N CYS A 523 -5.91 8.26 -22.59
CA CYS A 523 -4.62 7.61 -22.73
C CYS A 523 -3.61 8.30 -21.80
N ILE A 524 -2.73 7.53 -21.18
CA ILE A 524 -1.76 8.06 -20.20
C ILE A 524 -0.37 7.47 -20.42
N MET A 525 0.61 8.37 -20.47
CA MET A 525 2.03 8.05 -20.66
C MET A 525 2.58 7.21 -19.50
N PRO A 526 3.78 6.60 -19.60
CA PRO A 526 4.35 5.79 -18.53
C PRO A 526 4.50 6.59 -17.22
N LEU A 527 3.72 6.23 -16.20
CA LEU A 527 3.58 6.97 -14.95
C LEU A 527 3.40 5.99 -13.79
N LEU A 528 4.11 6.23 -12.68
CA LEU A 528 3.94 5.45 -11.46
C LEU A 528 2.96 6.13 -10.50
N LEU A 529 1.97 5.36 -10.06
CA LEU A 529 0.86 5.80 -9.25
C LEU A 529 0.82 5.01 -7.94
N HIS A 530 1.03 5.68 -6.81
CA HIS A 530 1.02 5.07 -5.49
C HIS A 530 0.50 6.05 -4.42
N PRO A 531 -0.49 5.68 -3.58
CA PRO A 531 -1.28 4.43 -3.61
C PRO A 531 -2.58 4.54 -4.40
N ILE A 532 -2.90 3.47 -5.13
CA ILE A 532 -4.21 3.17 -5.71
C ILE A 532 -4.96 2.24 -4.75
N LYS A 533 -5.48 2.84 -3.68
CA LYS A 533 -6.33 2.14 -2.71
C LYS A 533 -7.70 1.91 -3.36
N GLY A 534 -8.12 0.64 -3.42
CA GLY A 534 -9.29 0.17 -4.17
C GLY A 534 -10.46 1.14 -4.14
N LEU A 535 -10.81 1.67 -5.33
CA LEU A 535 -11.79 2.74 -5.52
C LEU A 535 -13.15 2.31 -5.00
N LYS A 536 -13.43 2.67 -3.74
CA LYS A 536 -14.60 2.19 -2.99
C LYS A 536 -15.88 2.59 -3.72
N SER A 537 -16.59 1.58 -4.22
CA SER A 537 -18.01 1.72 -4.52
C SER A 537 -18.73 2.26 -3.28
N ALA A 538 -19.86 2.94 -3.46
CA ALA A 538 -20.52 3.73 -2.42
C ALA A 538 -21.03 2.91 -1.21
N SER A 539 -20.86 1.58 -1.22
CA SER A 539 -21.08 0.67 -0.08
C SER A 539 -20.25 1.03 1.17
N ALA A 540 -19.22 1.87 1.08
CA ALA A 540 -18.55 2.43 2.26
C ALA A 540 -19.52 3.25 3.17
N ALA A 541 -20.56 3.86 2.59
CA ALA A 541 -21.64 4.51 3.32
C ALA A 541 -22.65 3.52 3.94
N SER A 542 -22.53 2.22 3.69
CA SER A 542 -23.42 1.19 4.24
C SER A 542 -23.19 0.96 5.74
N HIS A 543 -21.96 1.12 6.26
CA HIS A 543 -21.65 0.77 7.65
C HIS A 543 -22.54 1.48 8.70
N SER A 544 -23.00 2.72 8.45
CA SER A 544 -23.94 3.41 9.34
C SER A 544 -25.38 2.86 9.26
N LYS A 545 -25.80 2.34 8.10
CA LYS A 545 -27.08 1.61 7.94
C LYS A 545 -26.99 0.21 8.54
N THR A 546 -25.92 -0.54 8.28
CA THR A 546 -25.73 -1.89 8.84
C THR A 546 -25.68 -1.85 10.36
N PHE A 547 -24.98 -0.88 10.96
CA PHE A 547 -24.96 -0.68 12.41
C PHE A 547 -26.37 -0.45 13.00
N LEU A 548 -27.18 0.39 12.36
CA LEU A 548 -28.57 0.62 12.80
C LEU A 548 -29.48 -0.59 12.58
N GLN A 549 -29.27 -1.38 11.52
CA GLN A 549 -30.05 -2.61 11.31
C GLN A 549 -29.70 -3.67 12.36
N ASN A 550 -28.42 -3.96 12.58
CA ASN A 550 -27.97 -4.94 13.58
C ASN A 550 -28.38 -4.56 15.02
N TRP A 551 -28.43 -3.27 15.35
CA TRP A 551 -28.90 -2.78 16.67
C TRP A 551 -30.39 -3.08 16.92
N PHE A 552 -31.22 -3.17 15.88
CA PHE A 552 -32.68 -3.39 16.00
C PHE A 552 -33.17 -4.75 15.49
N GLY A 553 -32.33 -5.56 14.86
CA GLY A 553 -32.63 -6.95 14.51
C GLY A 553 -31.45 -7.72 13.92
N GLY A 554 -31.09 -8.85 14.53
CA GLY A 554 -30.08 -9.76 13.98
C GLY A 554 -30.56 -10.40 12.67
N THR A 555 -29.70 -10.39 11.65
CA THR A 555 -30.02 -10.91 10.31
C THR A 555 -29.88 -12.43 10.23
N SER A 556 -30.96 -13.14 9.89
CA SER A 556 -30.98 -14.60 9.66
C SER A 556 -30.42 -15.04 8.29
N LYS A 557 -29.58 -14.21 7.67
CA LYS A 557 -28.95 -14.44 6.36
C LYS A 557 -27.43 -14.17 6.46
N PRO A 558 -26.56 -14.98 5.84
CA PRO A 558 -25.13 -14.70 5.77
C PRO A 558 -24.83 -13.39 5.04
N SER A 559 -23.71 -12.75 5.37
CA SER A 559 -23.17 -11.54 4.73
C SER A 559 -23.28 -11.56 3.20
N LEU A 560 -22.84 -12.65 2.56
CA LEU A 560 -22.85 -12.83 1.11
C LEU A 560 -24.26 -12.81 0.51
N CYS A 561 -25.28 -13.26 1.25
CA CYS A 561 -26.68 -13.30 0.82
C CYS A 561 -27.52 -12.14 1.37
N ALA A 562 -26.92 -11.18 2.09
CA ALA A 562 -27.65 -10.08 2.74
C ALA A 562 -28.36 -9.14 1.74
N SER A 563 -27.84 -9.03 0.51
CA SER A 563 -28.45 -8.28 -0.59
C SER A 563 -29.45 -9.09 -1.43
N SER A 564 -29.66 -10.38 -1.13
CA SER A 564 -30.61 -11.22 -1.88
C SER A 564 -31.93 -11.34 -1.12
N ASP A 565 -33.03 -10.90 -1.75
CA ASP A 565 -34.37 -11.16 -1.22
C ASP A 565 -34.68 -12.67 -1.16
N SER A 566 -34.14 -13.45 -2.10
CA SER A 566 -34.37 -14.88 -2.23
C SER A 566 -33.66 -15.72 -1.15
N ASN A 567 -34.43 -16.48 -0.38
CA ASN A 567 -33.89 -17.48 0.55
C ASN A 567 -33.11 -18.61 -0.15
N GLN A 568 -33.23 -18.76 -1.48
CA GLN A 568 -32.43 -19.74 -2.23
C GLN A 568 -30.92 -19.48 -2.15
N CYS A 569 -30.50 -18.21 -2.00
CA CYS A 569 -29.08 -17.87 -1.81
C CYS A 569 -28.54 -18.57 -0.55
N THR A 570 -29.19 -18.32 0.60
CA THR A 570 -28.82 -18.92 1.89
C THR A 570 -28.90 -20.44 1.86
N VAL A 571 -29.98 -21.02 1.32
CA VAL A 571 -30.17 -22.49 1.30
C VAL A 571 -29.07 -23.18 0.49
N LYS A 572 -28.71 -22.68 -0.69
CA LYS A 572 -27.63 -23.23 -1.50
C LYS A 572 -26.27 -23.04 -0.83
N LEU A 573 -25.99 -21.83 -0.35
CA LEU A 573 -24.73 -21.49 0.32
C LEU A 573 -24.47 -22.38 1.54
N VAL A 574 -25.47 -22.56 2.41
CA VAL A 574 -25.36 -23.47 3.57
C VAL A 574 -25.15 -24.91 3.09
N ALA A 575 -25.96 -25.41 2.15
CA ALA A 575 -25.85 -26.80 1.68
C ALA A 575 -24.48 -27.12 1.07
N ASP A 576 -23.89 -26.20 0.30
CA ASP A 576 -22.53 -26.35 -0.24
C ASP A 576 -21.47 -26.31 0.87
N ILE A 577 -21.57 -25.38 1.81
CA ILE A 577 -20.64 -25.26 2.93
C ILE A 577 -20.64 -26.53 3.79
N GLU A 578 -21.81 -27.06 4.13
CA GLU A 578 -21.94 -28.29 4.91
C GLU A 578 -21.44 -29.52 4.10
N ARG A 579 -21.75 -29.59 2.80
CA ARG A 579 -21.29 -30.65 1.88
C ARG A 579 -19.76 -30.71 1.77
N TYR A 580 -19.10 -29.56 1.63
CA TYR A 580 -17.67 -29.51 1.32
C TYR A 580 -16.77 -29.40 2.56
N THR A 581 -17.18 -28.65 3.58
CA THR A 581 -16.37 -28.51 4.81
C THR A 581 -16.65 -29.59 5.85
N GLY A 582 -17.76 -30.33 5.72
CA GLY A 582 -18.21 -31.31 6.71
C GLY A 582 -18.64 -30.71 8.06
N ARG A 583 -18.63 -29.38 8.20
CA ARG A 583 -19.07 -28.66 9.40
C ARG A 583 -20.46 -28.09 9.17
N LYS A 584 -21.27 -28.07 10.22
CA LYS A 584 -22.53 -27.30 10.19
C LYS A 584 -22.26 -25.81 10.15
N PHE A 585 -23.06 -25.07 9.38
CA PHE A 585 -22.95 -23.62 9.25
C PHE A 585 -24.23 -22.92 9.70
N ASP A 586 -24.12 -22.09 10.74
CA ASP A 586 -25.24 -21.26 11.21
C ASP A 586 -25.32 -19.96 10.41
N ALA A 587 -26.37 -19.89 9.58
CA ALA A 587 -26.67 -18.75 8.73
C ALA A 587 -27.11 -17.48 9.48
N GLY A 588 -27.38 -17.55 10.78
CA GLY A 588 -27.81 -16.43 11.64
C GLY A 588 -26.68 -15.67 12.34
N GLY A 589 -25.41 -15.99 12.07
CA GLY A 589 -24.26 -15.32 12.68
C GLY A 589 -23.82 -14.04 11.95
N GLU A 590 -23.46 -12.99 12.69
CA GLU A 590 -22.95 -11.71 12.15
C GLU A 590 -21.54 -11.79 11.51
N LYS A 591 -20.95 -12.99 11.37
CA LYS A 591 -19.57 -13.17 10.92
C LYS A 591 -19.49 -13.45 9.42
N SER A 592 -18.46 -12.90 8.78
CA SER A 592 -18.11 -13.24 7.40
C SER A 592 -17.76 -14.73 7.28
N LEU A 593 -17.97 -15.32 6.10
CA LEU A 593 -17.69 -16.73 5.82
C LEU A 593 -16.22 -17.06 6.08
N PHE A 594 -15.31 -16.15 5.71
CA PHE A 594 -13.88 -16.33 5.98
C PHE A 594 -13.55 -16.35 7.48
N ARG A 595 -14.18 -15.49 8.29
CA ARG A 595 -13.97 -15.50 9.75
C ARG A 595 -14.58 -16.74 10.39
N TRP A 596 -15.76 -17.17 9.96
CA TRP A 596 -16.35 -18.45 10.38
C TRP A 596 -15.46 -19.64 10.01
N ASP A 597 -14.81 -19.62 8.84
CA ASP A 597 -13.96 -20.73 8.41
C ASP A 597 -12.76 -20.90 9.34
N LEU A 598 -12.00 -19.82 9.57
CA LEU A 598 -10.80 -19.81 10.43
C LEU A 598 -11.12 -20.10 11.90
N GLU A 599 -12.23 -19.54 12.42
CA GLU A 599 -12.66 -19.77 13.79
C GLU A 599 -13.13 -21.22 14.02
N ARG A 600 -12.19 -22.12 14.32
CA ARG A 600 -12.53 -23.42 14.89
C ARG A 600 -13.34 -23.22 16.19
N PRO A 601 -14.41 -23.99 16.42
CA PRO A 601 -15.11 -23.99 17.70
C PRO A 601 -14.12 -24.44 18.78
N ARG A 602 -13.65 -23.48 19.58
CA ARG A 602 -12.73 -23.78 20.68
C ARG A 602 -13.46 -24.70 21.66
N TYR A 603 -12.91 -25.88 21.91
CA TYR A 603 -13.31 -26.72 23.05
C TYR A 603 -12.82 -26.08 24.36
N ILE A 604 -13.32 -24.88 24.65
CA ILE A 604 -13.33 -24.34 26.00
C ILE A 604 -14.25 -25.28 26.79
N SER A 605 -13.67 -26.00 27.74
CA SER A 605 -14.43 -26.80 28.71
C SER A 605 -15.56 -25.95 29.29
N LYS A 606 -16.79 -26.48 29.33
CA LYS A 606 -17.93 -25.84 29.99
C LYS A 606 -17.74 -25.83 31.52
N ARG A 607 -16.81 -25.02 31.99
CA ARG A 607 -16.89 -24.33 33.27
C ARG A 607 -17.37 -22.92 32.97
N ASP A 608 -18.47 -22.52 33.61
CA ASP A 608 -19.08 -21.23 33.35
C ASP A 608 -18.09 -20.09 33.61
N TRP A 609 -17.98 -19.20 32.64
CA TRP A 609 -17.01 -18.11 32.67
C TRP A 609 -17.46 -17.07 33.69
N ILE A 610 -16.94 -17.17 34.92
CA ILE A 610 -17.29 -16.28 36.03
C ILE A 610 -16.95 -14.84 35.63
N MET A 611 -17.99 -14.07 35.26
CA MET A 611 -17.84 -12.65 34.97
C MET A 611 -17.25 -11.93 36.18
N ASN A 612 -16.09 -11.31 35.99
CA ASN A 612 -15.46 -10.49 37.02
C ASN A 612 -16.40 -9.33 37.39
N SER A 613 -16.67 -9.15 38.69
CA SER A 613 -17.82 -8.37 39.18
C SER A 613 -17.76 -6.87 38.87
N SER A 614 -16.56 -6.35 38.59
CA SER A 614 -16.27 -4.95 38.31
C SER A 614 -17.14 -4.32 37.21
N THR A 615 -17.24 -4.96 36.03
CA THR A 615 -17.97 -4.38 34.88
C THR A 615 -19.47 -4.33 35.11
N ARG A 616 -20.04 -5.34 35.78
CA ARG A 616 -21.47 -5.36 36.15
C ARG A 616 -21.80 -4.26 37.16
N SER A 617 -20.88 -3.97 38.09
CA SER A 617 -21.00 -2.85 39.03
C SER A 617 -21.02 -1.50 38.29
N LEU A 618 -20.05 -1.27 37.40
CA LEU A 618 -19.91 -0.01 36.64
C LEU A 618 -21.18 0.35 35.86
N VAL A 619 -21.78 -0.62 35.15
CA VAL A 619 -23.03 -0.41 34.39
C VAL A 619 -24.19 -0.05 35.32
N TYR A 620 -24.33 -0.72 36.47
CA TYR A 620 -25.34 -0.38 37.47
C TYR A 620 -25.15 1.04 38.03
N THR A 621 -23.91 1.45 38.35
CA THR A 621 -23.62 2.81 38.81
C THR A 621 -24.03 3.86 37.77
N ILE A 622 -23.69 3.67 36.50
CA ILE A 622 -24.06 4.59 35.41
C ILE A 622 -25.59 4.73 35.29
N VAL A 623 -26.33 3.62 35.30
CA VAL A 623 -27.80 3.62 35.22
C VAL A 623 -28.42 4.34 36.42
N VAL A 624 -27.92 4.11 37.63
CA VAL A 624 -28.42 4.79 38.85
C VAL A 624 -28.13 6.30 38.80
N CYS A 625 -26.92 6.71 38.39
CA CYS A 625 -26.57 8.13 38.25
C CYS A 625 -27.47 8.87 37.24
N LEU A 626 -27.79 8.23 36.10
CA LEU A 626 -28.71 8.80 35.10
C LEU A 626 -30.13 8.98 35.66
N LEU A 627 -30.67 7.96 36.35
CA LEU A 627 -32.00 8.02 36.95
C LEU A 627 -32.10 9.13 38.02
N VAL A 628 -31.08 9.29 38.86
CA VAL A 628 -31.02 10.37 39.86
C VAL A 628 -30.94 11.75 39.19
N ALA A 629 -30.14 11.91 38.12
CA ALA A 629 -30.05 13.17 37.39
C ALA A 629 -31.39 13.58 36.75
N SER A 630 -32.12 12.64 36.15
CA SER A 630 -33.47 12.87 35.62
C SER A 630 -34.48 13.26 36.71
N LEU A 631 -34.39 12.65 37.90
CA LEU A 631 -35.26 12.97 39.03
C LEU A 631 -35.01 14.41 39.55
N VAL A 632 -33.74 14.81 39.66
CA VAL A 632 -33.35 16.16 40.11
C VAL A 632 -33.82 17.24 39.13
N GLN A 633 -33.69 17.02 37.82
CA GLN A 633 -34.24 17.91 36.79
C GLN A 633 -35.76 18.10 36.94
N LEU A 634 -36.50 17.00 37.17
CA LEU A 634 -37.96 17.03 37.39
C LEU A 634 -38.39 17.78 38.66
N VAL A 635 -37.58 17.75 39.72
CA VAL A 635 -37.86 18.50 40.97
C VAL A 635 -37.55 19.99 40.81
N ILE A 636 -36.38 20.33 40.25
CA ILE A 636 -35.96 21.73 40.06
C ILE A 636 -36.92 22.47 39.11
N GLY A 637 -37.29 21.84 37.98
CA GLY A 637 -38.26 22.41 37.03
C GLY A 637 -39.65 22.67 37.62
N ARG A 638 -40.05 21.92 38.67
CA ARG A 638 -41.34 22.10 39.36
C ARG A 638 -41.31 23.18 40.46
N PHE A 639 -40.15 23.53 41.00
CA PHE A 639 -40.03 24.55 42.05
C PHE A 639 -39.77 25.97 41.52
N ILE A 640 -39.01 26.13 40.44
CA ILE A 640 -38.57 27.47 39.97
C ILE A 640 -39.69 28.27 39.26
N PHE A 641 -40.69 27.62 38.67
CA PHE A 641 -41.67 28.30 37.78
C PHE A 641 -43.03 28.67 38.38
N ARG A 642 -43.19 28.73 39.72
CA ARG A 642 -44.43 29.23 40.36
C ARG A 642 -44.33 30.70 40.78
N LYS A 643 -44.69 31.59 39.84
CA LYS A 643 -45.06 33.02 39.95
C LYS A 643 -45.00 33.67 41.35
N ALA A 644 -44.14 34.67 41.50
CA ALA A 644 -44.38 35.84 42.35
C ALA A 644 -44.79 37.05 41.47
N ARG A 645 -45.44 38.07 42.05
CA ARG A 645 -45.79 39.34 41.38
C ARG A 645 -45.03 40.53 42.00
N LEU A 646 -44.88 41.59 41.21
CA LEU A 646 -44.16 42.84 41.49
C LEU A 646 -44.87 43.72 42.53
N PRO A 647 -44.15 44.74 43.06
CA PRO A 647 -44.54 46.13 42.77
C PRO A 647 -43.46 46.95 42.02
N HIS A 648 -43.80 48.18 41.65
CA HIS A 648 -42.93 49.18 40.97
C HIS A 648 -41.96 49.87 41.97
N SER A 649 -41.07 50.82 41.62
CA SER A 649 -40.92 51.70 40.43
C SER A 649 -39.51 52.30 40.35
N GLU A 650 -39.04 52.71 39.17
CA GLU A 650 -38.59 54.09 38.83
C GLU A 650 -37.99 54.20 37.40
N TYR A 651 -37.75 55.42 36.91
CA TYR A 651 -37.89 55.79 35.49
C TYR A 651 -36.64 55.73 34.58
N ILE A 652 -36.93 55.36 33.33
CA ILE A 652 -36.28 55.71 32.03
C ILE A 652 -36.13 57.25 31.82
N PRO A 653 -35.49 57.82 30.76
CA PRO A 653 -35.18 57.23 29.43
C PRO A 653 -33.82 57.60 28.80
N LEU A 654 -33.54 57.09 27.59
CA LEU A 654 -33.54 57.90 26.36
C LEU A 654 -33.46 57.03 25.08
N ALA A 655 -34.17 57.46 24.04
CA ALA A 655 -34.01 57.06 22.63
C ALA A 655 -32.99 58.03 21.96
N THR A 656 -32.75 58.18 20.66
CA THR A 656 -33.54 58.03 19.41
C THR A 656 -32.58 57.67 18.26
N ASP A 657 -32.95 57.17 17.09
CA ASP A 657 -34.15 56.48 16.52
C ASP A 657 -33.57 55.69 15.29
N SER A 658 -34.24 55.19 14.23
CA SER A 658 -35.64 55.28 13.73
C SER A 658 -36.02 54.00 12.99
#